data_AF-S6A286-F1
#
_entry.id   AF-S6A286-F1
#
_cell.length_a   1.000
_cell.length_b   1.000
_cell.length_c   1.000
_cell.angle_alpha   90.00
_cell.angle_beta   90.00
_cell.angle_gamma   90.00
#
_symmetry.space_group_name_H-M   'P 1'
#
loop_
_entity.id
_entity.type
_entity.pdbx_description
1 polymer ?
#
loop_
_entity_poly.entity_id
_entity_poly.type
_entity_poly.pdbx_seq_one_letter_code
_entity_poly.pdbx_strand_id
1 'polypeptide(L)'
;MQIRKKGYYRNGCRIKIGNYIYVRRNEMNGSYAIKGYLVQSLVSLLDSFKLDWETVSVEPNDESEKVDIRWTYKNNKKKFVQVKSSKNVFPFSSAEHWANELVEKSGNDVDEYELILVGCVDAKLRGLENNKIGNVLITNRNLSIEDFENLVVLKINEFFETRKEPLIGIKLGRLFAKAMNEDVFHKSIKGESVTRIEFENSLMNALNAVENYLKTTPYSILLRDSTTVNENTESTIIKHILKLIGWDAFNFQEQVKIYDEKLEKDKVFQLDYWGNRDSPLKDNKQDIIYVNADVVSTYPSNFSEEVKKKIDDFNIVRQSLINKNKFNIEETVEHYIQFVLSLAPSENGKQIQSLSDCFQTQYLRDNLIYYTVDNKQIDFIISSIITAREYRKELVTKFLYPITEDNSQMNKIGRRDTYLPPQYINSSILPIVKEDEQKISVLLFCSDPYNKERLKKLIWLLIRLTSGLANDYKIYFSDYDKQYNNEVNEIIRNYKNNELVKKIEIEKLNLCNSRDLSRIPIDISDNLKDSHFDETRNKEKKLRIEPHLIEYLPYGDSLKPFLNSDAILPDDLRLFLKNKGIIFKTAAKTKILQLMTSILFSPIDIESIVDIVNIKDKPLSLSSLRFGLLDKDAKTKDIFIADMITISDLHTDLKADILSFEPKYPQGDDDIFCVTVQLAQKEPTKQALVSTSYSTAKVTAAVDRQTMTLDFIKEHNSKQARIVATRIVKKLSEILIQRGKIDSIAIETKFSDFKNKERVNFLLSFTNIGSSIIFKECDAKLFKYMYDESLELPVECQDKKGKECTMQLQGNKLDTINELQEDTLKEIILAEELKIEYQYNIRGISGRYIVEINFSNALKNKPTPDGLFKFKGVTDIARKDKLKVTSIQKIDSELKNEFRRLIDEKLKEYKKI
;
A
#
# COMPACT_ATOMS: atom_id res chain seq x y z
N MET A 1 -55.83 8.93 45.26
CA MET A 1 -55.97 8.56 43.83
C MET A 1 -54.74 9.11 43.09
N GLN A 2 -53.87 8.21 42.61
CA GLN A 2 -52.70 8.38 41.73
C GLN A 2 -51.79 9.62 41.88
N ILE A 3 -50.53 9.38 42.31
CA ILE A 3 -49.43 10.34 42.22
C ILE A 3 -48.50 9.97 41.05
N ARG A 4 -48.45 10.91 40.10
CA ARG A 4 -47.49 11.24 39.02
C ARG A 4 -46.19 10.42 38.86
N LYS A 5 -46.02 9.82 37.67
CA LYS A 5 -44.72 9.59 36.98
C LYS A 5 -44.55 10.62 35.86
N LYS A 6 -43.41 11.32 35.80
CA LYS A 6 -42.91 12.04 34.62
C LYS A 6 -42.07 11.08 33.79
N GLY A 7 -42.34 10.99 32.49
CA GLY A 7 -41.59 10.18 31.54
C GLY A 7 -40.45 10.94 30.87
N TYR A 8 -39.53 10.19 30.28
CA TYR A 8 -38.78 10.56 29.06
C TYR A 8 -38.46 9.29 28.27
N TYR A 9 -39.01 9.22 27.05
CA TYR A 9 -38.68 8.23 26.02
C TYR A 9 -37.30 8.55 25.41
N ARG A 10 -36.48 7.52 25.15
CA ARG A 10 -35.35 7.61 24.20
C ARG A 10 -35.42 6.43 23.22
N ASN A 11 -35.58 6.79 21.95
CA ASN A 11 -35.56 5.90 20.78
C ASN A 11 -34.16 5.31 20.56
N GLY A 12 -34.07 3.99 20.38
CA GLY A 12 -32.89 3.28 19.88
C GLY A 12 -33.15 2.74 18.48
N CYS A 13 -32.32 3.16 17.52
CA CYS A 13 -32.37 2.78 16.11
C CYS A 13 -32.01 1.29 15.91
N ARG A 14 -32.81 0.55 15.14
CA ARG A 14 -32.50 -0.82 14.67
C ARG A 14 -31.94 -0.73 13.24
N ILE A 15 -30.72 -1.25 13.01
CA ILE A 15 -30.20 -1.56 11.67
C ILE A 15 -30.12 -3.09 11.57
N LYS A 16 -30.63 -3.65 10.47
CA LYS A 16 -30.79 -5.09 10.23
C LYS A 16 -29.73 -5.54 9.20
N ILE A 17 -28.80 -6.40 9.58
CA ILE A 17 -27.91 -7.14 8.67
C ILE A 17 -27.75 -8.57 9.20
N GLY A 18 -28.39 -9.56 8.56
CA GLY A 18 -28.19 -11.00 8.85
C GLY A 18 -28.74 -11.53 10.18
N ASN A 19 -28.62 -12.85 10.38
CA ASN A 19 -29.27 -13.64 11.44
C ASN A 19 -28.57 -13.65 12.83
N TYR A 20 -27.75 -12.64 13.18
CA TYR A 20 -27.07 -12.61 14.48
C TYR A 20 -27.50 -11.39 15.31
N ILE A 21 -27.99 -11.63 16.53
CA ILE A 21 -28.38 -10.61 17.52
C ILE A 21 -27.20 -10.45 18.51
N TYR A 22 -26.64 -9.24 18.61
CA TYR A 22 -25.72 -8.87 19.69
C TYR A 22 -26.50 -8.16 20.81
N VAL A 23 -26.41 -8.68 22.04
CA VAL A 23 -26.89 -8.03 23.27
C VAL A 23 -25.69 -7.40 23.97
N ARG A 24 -25.68 -6.07 24.16
CA ARG A 24 -24.74 -5.41 25.09
C ARG A 24 -25.21 -5.63 26.53
N ARG A 25 -24.35 -6.16 27.41
CA ARG A 25 -24.57 -6.22 28.87
C ARG A 25 -23.83 -5.08 29.58
N ASN A 26 -24.47 -4.55 30.63
CA ASN A 26 -23.93 -3.55 31.55
C ASN A 26 -22.78 -4.12 32.39
N GLU A 27 -21.77 -3.29 32.64
CA GLU A 27 -20.55 -3.61 33.39
C GLU A 27 -20.77 -3.62 34.91
N MET A 28 -20.48 -4.76 35.56
CA MET A 28 -19.96 -4.82 36.93
C MET A 28 -18.75 -5.79 36.94
N ASN A 29 -17.58 -5.31 37.39
CA ASN A 29 -16.33 -6.05 37.68
C ASN A 29 -16.00 -7.27 36.78
N GLY A 30 -15.74 -7.01 35.48
CA GLY A 30 -15.57 -8.05 34.45
C GLY A 30 -14.38 -9.03 34.60
N SER A 31 -13.33 -8.75 35.38
CA SER A 31 -12.15 -9.65 35.43
C SER A 31 -12.34 -10.91 36.30
N TYR A 32 -13.13 -10.82 37.38
CA TYR A 32 -13.34 -11.94 38.29
C TYR A 32 -14.46 -12.88 37.84
N ALA A 33 -15.52 -12.35 37.22
CA ALA A 33 -16.59 -13.16 36.65
C ALA A 33 -16.08 -14.09 35.54
N ILE A 34 -15.25 -13.57 34.61
CA ILE A 34 -14.64 -14.34 33.52
C ILE A 34 -13.79 -15.51 34.04
N LYS A 35 -13.09 -15.34 35.18
CA LYS A 35 -12.29 -16.40 35.81
C LYS A 35 -13.14 -17.49 36.46
N GLY A 36 -14.28 -17.15 37.05
CA GLY A 36 -15.22 -18.13 37.61
C GLY A 36 -15.77 -19.06 36.52
N TYR A 37 -16.24 -18.46 35.43
CA TYR A 37 -16.73 -19.17 34.24
C TYR A 37 -15.69 -20.10 33.61
N LEU A 38 -14.46 -19.62 33.46
CA LEU A 38 -13.37 -20.43 32.92
C LEU A 38 -13.15 -21.72 33.72
N VAL A 39 -13.16 -21.61 35.06
CA VAL A 39 -12.91 -22.76 35.93
C VAL A 39 -14.09 -23.74 35.91
N GLN A 40 -15.33 -23.25 35.86
CA GLN A 40 -16.53 -24.09 35.71
C GLN A 40 -16.48 -24.92 34.42
N SER A 41 -16.17 -24.29 33.29
CA SER A 41 -16.12 -24.98 31.99
C SER A 41 -14.99 -26.01 31.93
N LEU A 42 -13.84 -25.68 32.49
CA LEU A 42 -12.74 -26.63 32.64
C LEU A 42 -13.16 -27.84 33.50
N VAL A 43 -13.78 -27.62 34.66
CA VAL A 43 -14.32 -28.68 35.52
C VAL A 43 -15.29 -29.58 34.76
N SER A 44 -16.25 -28.99 34.04
CA SER A 44 -17.19 -29.73 33.20
C SER A 44 -16.48 -30.58 32.14
N LEU A 45 -15.52 -29.99 31.41
CA LEU A 45 -14.79 -30.65 30.34
C LEU A 45 -14.00 -31.86 30.85
N LEU A 46 -13.32 -31.73 31.99
CA LEU A 46 -12.55 -32.85 32.56
C LEU A 46 -13.45 -33.99 33.02
N ASP A 47 -14.61 -33.66 33.60
CA ASP A 47 -15.54 -34.64 34.13
C ASP A 47 -16.34 -35.34 33.01
N SER A 48 -16.54 -34.69 31.86
CA SER A 48 -17.11 -35.30 30.66
C SER A 48 -16.35 -36.54 30.19
N PHE A 49 -15.04 -36.62 30.46
CA PHE A 49 -14.21 -37.79 30.13
C PHE A 49 -14.30 -38.93 31.16
N LYS A 50 -14.79 -38.67 32.38
CA LYS A 50 -14.76 -39.63 33.50
C LYS A 50 -16.12 -40.26 33.80
N LEU A 51 -17.20 -39.54 33.53
CA LEU A 51 -18.56 -39.92 33.95
C LEU A 51 -19.33 -40.64 32.82
N ASP A 52 -20.29 -41.50 33.17
CA ASP A 52 -21.20 -42.18 32.21
C ASP A 52 -22.52 -41.40 32.04
N TRP A 53 -22.40 -40.18 31.52
CA TRP A 53 -23.51 -39.23 31.35
C TRP A 53 -24.18 -39.33 29.97
N GLU A 54 -25.45 -38.91 29.88
CA GLU A 54 -26.21 -38.77 28.63
C GLU A 54 -26.27 -37.32 28.16
N THR A 55 -26.57 -36.39 29.07
CA THR A 55 -26.56 -34.95 28.79
C THR A 55 -25.86 -34.14 29.88
N VAL A 56 -25.24 -33.04 29.48
CA VAL A 56 -24.65 -32.03 30.39
C VAL A 56 -25.11 -30.63 29.99
N SER A 57 -25.37 -29.78 30.98
CA SER A 57 -25.65 -28.36 30.79
C SER A 57 -24.80 -27.55 31.76
N VAL A 58 -24.06 -26.58 31.23
CA VAL A 58 -23.24 -25.63 32.01
C VAL A 58 -23.98 -24.30 32.02
N GLU A 59 -24.18 -23.73 33.21
CA GLU A 59 -25.04 -22.55 33.44
C GLU A 59 -26.47 -22.77 32.90
N PRO A 60 -27.26 -23.67 33.51
CA PRO A 60 -28.65 -23.88 33.12
C PRO A 60 -29.44 -22.56 33.22
N ASN A 61 -30.38 -22.33 32.29
CA ASN A 61 -31.08 -21.06 32.02
C ASN A 61 -31.84 -20.39 33.20
N ASP A 62 -31.79 -20.94 34.41
CA ASP A 62 -32.44 -20.38 35.59
C ASP A 62 -31.40 -19.85 36.59
N GLU A 63 -31.16 -18.53 36.57
CA GLU A 63 -30.26 -17.83 37.51
C GLU A 63 -30.67 -18.01 38.99
N SER A 64 -31.88 -18.53 39.28
CA SER A 64 -32.37 -18.78 40.63
C SER A 64 -31.86 -20.07 41.28
N GLU A 65 -31.44 -21.07 40.49
CA GLU A 65 -31.13 -22.42 40.99
C GLU A 65 -29.73 -22.55 41.64
N LYS A 66 -28.83 -21.57 41.46
CA LYS A 66 -27.42 -21.61 41.96
C LYS A 66 -26.63 -22.87 41.55
N VAL A 67 -27.03 -23.49 40.43
CA VAL A 67 -26.37 -24.65 39.82
C VAL A 67 -25.45 -24.16 38.70
N ASP A 68 -24.19 -24.60 38.71
CA ASP A 68 -23.22 -24.23 37.68
C ASP A 68 -23.13 -25.31 36.58
N ILE A 69 -23.29 -26.60 36.95
CA ILE A 69 -23.27 -27.72 36.01
C ILE A 69 -24.37 -28.73 36.38
N ARG A 70 -25.14 -29.16 35.39
CA ARG A 70 -26.19 -30.17 35.50
C ARG A 70 -25.85 -31.38 34.64
N TRP A 71 -25.78 -32.55 35.27
CA TRP A 71 -25.60 -33.84 34.59
C TRP A 71 -26.88 -34.67 34.62
N THR A 72 -27.20 -35.32 33.51
CA THR A 72 -28.23 -36.37 33.45
C THR A 72 -27.58 -37.67 33.01
N TYR A 73 -27.78 -38.74 33.78
CA TYR A 73 -27.26 -40.08 33.52
C TYR A 73 -28.34 -41.03 33.00
N LYS A 74 -27.92 -42.23 32.58
CA LYS A 74 -28.83 -43.34 32.24
C LYS A 74 -29.83 -43.57 33.38
N ASN A 75 -31.10 -43.73 33.03
CA ASN A 75 -32.28 -43.81 33.93
C ASN A 75 -32.77 -42.48 34.52
N ASN A 76 -32.52 -41.34 33.86
CA ASN A 76 -32.95 -39.99 34.28
C ASN A 76 -32.40 -39.50 35.63
N LYS A 77 -31.34 -40.12 36.16
CA LYS A 77 -30.70 -39.63 37.38
C LYS A 77 -30.02 -38.28 37.14
N LYS A 78 -30.22 -37.33 38.05
CA LYS A 78 -29.72 -35.95 37.93
C LYS A 78 -28.71 -35.62 39.02
N LYS A 79 -27.58 -35.04 38.62
CA LYS A 79 -26.56 -34.51 39.53
C LYS A 79 -26.33 -33.03 39.29
N PHE A 80 -26.47 -32.24 40.33
CA PHE A 80 -26.30 -30.79 40.30
C PHE A 80 -24.99 -30.42 40.99
N VAL A 81 -24.21 -29.60 40.31
CA VAL A 81 -22.85 -29.24 40.73
C VAL A 81 -22.70 -27.74 40.79
N GLN A 82 -22.12 -27.26 41.88
CA GLN A 82 -21.66 -25.88 42.01
C GLN A 82 -20.13 -25.85 42.11
N VAL A 83 -19.49 -24.88 41.46
CA VAL A 83 -18.04 -24.75 41.42
C VAL A 83 -17.64 -23.39 42.01
N LYS A 84 -16.74 -23.41 43.00
CA LYS A 84 -16.16 -22.19 43.57
C LYS A 84 -14.65 -22.23 43.40
N SER A 85 -14.07 -21.15 42.89
CA SER A 85 -12.62 -20.99 42.75
C SER A 85 -12.12 -19.80 43.57
N SER A 86 -10.97 -19.96 44.22
CA SER A 86 -10.38 -18.91 45.07
C SER A 86 -8.87 -19.08 45.18
N LYS A 87 -8.16 -17.96 45.19
CA LYS A 87 -6.74 -17.93 45.57
C LYS A 87 -6.54 -18.00 47.09
N ASN A 88 -7.53 -17.55 47.85
CA ASN A 88 -7.54 -17.60 49.31
C ASN A 88 -8.08 -18.94 49.79
N VAL A 89 -7.70 -19.32 51.00
CA VAL A 89 -8.18 -20.55 51.64
C VAL A 89 -9.71 -20.48 51.82
N PHE A 90 -10.42 -21.52 51.37
CA PHE A 90 -11.85 -21.69 51.63
C PHE A 90 -12.08 -22.08 53.09
N PRO A 91 -12.80 -21.27 53.88
CA PRO A 91 -13.21 -21.64 55.21
C PRO A 91 -14.42 -22.59 55.17
N PHE A 92 -14.50 -23.49 56.14
CA PHE A 92 -15.62 -24.43 56.31
C PHE A 92 -16.98 -23.72 56.28
N SER A 93 -17.12 -22.57 56.95
CA SER A 93 -18.36 -21.80 57.01
C SER A 93 -18.86 -21.33 55.63
N SER A 94 -17.96 -21.00 54.71
CA SER A 94 -18.34 -20.62 53.35
C SER A 94 -18.77 -21.82 52.52
N ALA A 95 -18.05 -22.94 52.63
CA ALA A 95 -18.42 -24.18 51.96
C ALA A 95 -19.76 -24.73 52.47
N GLU A 96 -20.01 -24.65 53.78
CA GLU A 96 -21.29 -25.01 54.39
C GLU A 96 -22.43 -24.11 53.90
N HIS A 97 -22.21 -22.80 53.82
CA HIS A 97 -23.18 -21.87 53.27
C HIS A 97 -23.56 -22.21 51.82
N TRP A 98 -22.57 -22.46 50.96
CA TRP A 98 -22.81 -22.80 49.54
C TRP A 98 -23.46 -24.18 49.38
N ALA A 99 -23.07 -25.17 50.18
CA ALA A 99 -23.69 -26.48 50.17
C ALA A 99 -25.19 -26.40 50.53
N ASN A 100 -25.52 -25.64 51.58
CA ASN A 100 -26.91 -25.42 51.97
C ASN A 100 -27.67 -24.61 50.90
N GLU A 101 -27.06 -23.55 50.36
CA GLU A 101 -27.67 -22.74 49.30
C GLU A 101 -27.98 -23.57 48.03
N LEU A 102 -27.07 -24.46 47.64
CA LEU A 102 -27.26 -25.36 46.49
C LEU A 102 -28.47 -26.28 46.70
N VAL A 103 -28.64 -26.84 47.90
CA VAL A 103 -29.79 -27.72 48.21
C VAL A 103 -31.09 -26.93 48.33
N GLU A 104 -31.08 -25.76 48.96
CA GLU A 104 -32.28 -24.94 49.17
C GLU A 104 -32.85 -24.35 47.89
N LYS A 105 -31.98 -24.03 46.93
CA LYS A 105 -32.35 -23.33 45.68
C LYS A 105 -32.50 -24.25 44.47
N SER A 106 -32.03 -25.49 44.57
CA SER A 106 -32.31 -26.52 43.56
C SER A 106 -33.63 -27.21 43.87
N GLY A 107 -34.49 -27.42 42.87
CA GLY A 107 -35.80 -28.07 43.06
C GLY A 107 -35.71 -29.53 43.58
N ASN A 108 -36.86 -30.14 43.90
CA ASN A 108 -36.96 -31.48 44.51
C ASN A 108 -36.66 -32.68 43.58
N ASP A 109 -36.12 -32.45 42.38
CA ASP A 109 -35.90 -33.47 41.34
C ASP A 109 -34.41 -33.65 41.05
N VAL A 110 -33.63 -33.94 42.10
CA VAL A 110 -32.17 -34.11 42.06
C VAL A 110 -31.77 -35.29 42.93
N ASP A 111 -30.97 -36.20 42.37
CA ASP A 111 -30.49 -37.39 43.08
C ASP A 111 -29.19 -37.14 43.84
N GLU A 112 -28.33 -36.25 43.30
CA GLU A 112 -27.00 -36.00 43.84
C GLU A 112 -26.60 -34.52 43.78
N TYR A 113 -26.01 -34.03 44.87
CA TYR A 113 -25.44 -32.68 44.96
C TYR A 113 -23.93 -32.75 45.15
N GLU A 114 -23.19 -31.89 44.43
CA GLU A 114 -21.74 -31.75 44.58
C GLU A 114 -21.31 -30.28 44.61
N LEU A 115 -20.43 -29.94 45.54
CA LEU A 115 -19.73 -28.66 45.60
C LEU A 115 -18.24 -28.90 45.31
N ILE A 116 -17.76 -28.35 44.19
CA ILE A 116 -16.36 -28.45 43.77
C ILE A 116 -15.63 -27.17 44.16
N LEU A 117 -14.63 -27.31 45.04
CA LEU A 117 -13.78 -26.22 45.49
C LEU A 117 -12.43 -26.29 44.77
N VAL A 118 -12.12 -25.27 43.97
CA VAL A 118 -10.87 -25.16 43.21
C VAL A 118 -9.94 -24.17 43.90
N GLY A 119 -9.05 -24.69 44.75
CA GLY A 119 -8.11 -23.89 45.54
C GLY A 119 -7.79 -24.53 46.90
N CYS A 120 -7.09 -23.79 47.75
CA CYS A 120 -6.75 -24.26 49.09
C CYS A 120 -8.00 -24.29 49.99
N VAL A 121 -8.16 -25.35 50.80
CA VAL A 121 -9.24 -25.47 51.80
C VAL A 121 -8.66 -25.59 53.21
N ASP A 122 -9.42 -25.20 54.22
CA ASP A 122 -9.04 -25.31 55.62
C ASP A 122 -8.95 -26.77 56.13
N ALA A 123 -8.43 -26.96 57.34
CA ALA A 123 -8.21 -28.29 57.91
C ALA A 123 -9.51 -29.04 58.19
N LYS A 124 -10.61 -28.34 58.51
CA LYS A 124 -11.93 -28.96 58.77
C LYS A 124 -12.49 -29.59 57.50
N LEU A 125 -12.38 -28.90 56.36
CA LEU A 125 -12.82 -29.42 55.07
C LEU A 125 -12.01 -30.63 54.60
N ARG A 126 -10.74 -30.76 55.01
CA ARG A 126 -9.91 -31.95 54.69
C ARG A 126 -10.26 -33.18 55.52
N GLY A 127 -10.86 -32.99 56.69
CA GLY A 127 -11.18 -34.04 57.66
C GLY A 127 -12.66 -34.43 57.68
N LEU A 128 -13.44 -34.10 56.65
CA LEU A 128 -14.87 -34.42 56.59
C LEU A 128 -15.10 -35.93 56.49
N GLU A 129 -16.03 -36.44 57.29
CA GLU A 129 -16.47 -37.82 57.20
C GLU A 129 -17.21 -38.03 55.87
N ASN A 130 -16.75 -39.02 55.08
CA ASN A 130 -17.25 -39.30 53.72
C ASN A 130 -17.20 -38.10 52.74
N ASN A 131 -16.40 -37.07 53.02
CA ASN A 131 -16.30 -35.84 52.23
C ASN A 131 -17.65 -35.12 52.02
N LYS A 132 -18.57 -35.12 53.00
CA LYS A 132 -19.88 -34.48 52.86
C LYS A 132 -20.12 -33.35 53.85
N ILE A 133 -20.91 -32.37 53.42
CA ILE A 133 -21.61 -31.43 54.30
C ILE A 133 -23.11 -31.62 54.04
N GLY A 134 -23.82 -32.16 55.03
CA GLY A 134 -25.20 -32.61 54.84
C GLY A 134 -25.29 -33.66 53.72
N ASN A 135 -26.14 -33.40 52.72
CA ASN A 135 -26.34 -34.28 51.56
C ASN A 135 -25.43 -33.93 50.36
N VAL A 136 -24.55 -32.92 50.49
CA VAL A 136 -23.69 -32.43 49.39
C VAL A 136 -22.30 -33.04 49.50
N LEU A 137 -21.83 -33.64 48.41
CA LEU A 137 -20.45 -34.11 48.26
C LEU A 137 -19.51 -32.92 48.07
N ILE A 138 -18.45 -32.84 48.85
CA ILE A 138 -17.43 -31.80 48.75
C ILE A 138 -16.20 -32.36 48.05
N THR A 139 -15.88 -31.82 46.88
CA THR A 139 -14.70 -32.23 46.10
C THR A 139 -13.70 -31.08 46.05
N ASN A 140 -12.53 -31.27 46.65
CA ASN A 140 -11.45 -30.29 46.57
C ASN A 140 -10.51 -30.63 45.40
N ARG A 141 -10.29 -29.68 44.49
CA ARG A 141 -9.28 -29.72 43.43
C ARG A 141 -8.27 -28.61 43.66
N ASN A 142 -7.18 -28.91 44.36
CA ASN A 142 -6.07 -27.97 44.53
C ASN A 142 -5.14 -28.01 43.30
N LEU A 143 -5.66 -27.57 42.16
CA LEU A 143 -4.97 -27.56 40.87
C LEU A 143 -4.83 -26.13 40.38
N SER A 144 -3.68 -25.79 39.79
CA SER A 144 -3.59 -24.58 38.98
C SER A 144 -4.40 -24.73 37.69
N ILE A 145 -4.72 -23.62 37.02
CA ILE A 145 -5.36 -23.66 35.69
C ILE A 145 -4.48 -24.46 34.70
N GLU A 146 -3.16 -24.36 34.84
CA GLU A 146 -2.21 -25.11 34.01
C GLU A 146 -2.28 -26.62 34.27
N ASP A 147 -2.31 -27.03 35.53
CA ASP A 147 -2.48 -28.45 35.88
C ASP A 147 -3.81 -28.99 35.34
N PHE A 148 -4.83 -28.13 35.35
CA PHE A 148 -6.14 -28.43 34.80
C PHE A 148 -6.09 -28.64 33.28
N GLU A 149 -5.47 -27.71 32.53
CA GLU A 149 -5.25 -27.84 31.09
C GLU A 149 -4.43 -29.09 30.76
N ASN A 150 -3.36 -29.37 31.50
CA ASN A 150 -2.52 -30.54 31.28
C ASN A 150 -3.28 -31.86 31.52
N LEU A 151 -4.15 -31.92 32.54
CA LEU A 151 -5.03 -33.08 32.77
C LEU A 151 -6.06 -33.27 31.66
N VAL A 152 -6.62 -32.17 31.15
CA VAL A 152 -7.54 -32.21 30.00
C VAL A 152 -6.83 -32.75 28.76
N VAL A 153 -5.60 -32.31 28.48
CA VAL A 153 -4.79 -32.85 27.37
C VAL A 153 -4.53 -34.34 27.53
N LEU A 154 -4.22 -34.80 28.74
CA LEU A 154 -4.03 -36.22 29.03
C LEU A 154 -5.31 -37.01 28.76
N LYS A 155 -6.48 -36.50 29.15
CA LYS A 155 -7.78 -37.15 28.88
C LYS A 155 -8.19 -37.14 27.41
N ILE A 156 -7.86 -36.09 26.67
CA ILE A 156 -8.05 -36.05 25.22
C ILE A 156 -7.19 -37.12 24.53
N ASN A 157 -5.94 -37.27 24.96
CA ASN A 157 -5.04 -38.29 24.42
C ASN A 157 -5.50 -39.71 24.73
N GLU A 158 -5.99 -39.99 25.95
CA GLU A 158 -6.63 -41.28 26.28
C GLU A 158 -7.85 -41.56 25.37
N PHE A 159 -8.66 -40.55 25.10
CA PHE A 159 -9.81 -40.65 24.19
C PHE A 159 -9.40 -40.96 22.74
N PHE A 160 -8.33 -40.33 22.24
CA PHE A 160 -7.79 -40.59 20.90
C PHE A 160 -7.13 -41.95 20.77
N GLU A 161 -6.42 -42.40 21.80
CA GLU A 161 -5.84 -43.75 21.85
C GLU A 161 -6.92 -44.82 21.70
N THR A 162 -8.06 -44.64 22.40
CA THR A 162 -9.21 -45.55 22.32
C THR A 162 -9.81 -45.61 20.90
N ARG A 163 -9.67 -44.54 20.11
CA ARG A 163 -10.18 -44.42 18.74
C ARG A 163 -9.15 -44.67 17.64
N LYS A 164 -7.91 -45.04 18.01
CA LYS A 164 -6.77 -45.24 17.08
C LYS A 164 -6.38 -43.98 16.30
N GLU A 165 -6.59 -42.81 16.89
CA GLU A 165 -6.16 -41.52 16.35
C GLU A 165 -4.75 -41.15 16.87
N PRO A 166 -3.97 -40.32 16.17
CA PRO A 166 -2.65 -39.93 16.62
C PRO A 166 -2.72 -39.10 17.92
N LEU A 167 -1.85 -39.43 18.87
CA LEU A 167 -1.74 -38.69 20.13
C LEU A 167 -1.29 -37.26 19.87
N ILE A 168 -1.90 -36.32 20.60
CA ILE A 168 -1.56 -34.91 20.52
C ILE A 168 -0.43 -34.60 21.50
N GLY A 169 0.65 -33.94 21.02
CA GLY A 169 1.66 -33.37 21.92
C GLY A 169 1.08 -32.27 22.82
N ILE A 170 1.69 -32.04 24.00
CA ILE A 170 1.22 -31.07 25.02
C ILE A 170 0.89 -29.69 24.42
N LYS A 171 1.68 -29.26 23.42
CA LYS A 171 1.53 -27.99 22.69
C LYS A 171 0.22 -27.85 21.92
N LEU A 172 -0.09 -28.83 21.06
CA LEU A 172 -1.36 -28.85 20.32
C LEU A 172 -2.53 -29.12 21.29
N GLY A 173 -2.30 -29.93 22.32
CA GLY A 173 -3.31 -30.24 23.34
C GLY A 173 -3.83 -28.99 24.06
N ARG A 174 -2.96 -28.02 24.38
CA ARG A 174 -3.37 -26.75 24.99
C ARG A 174 -4.22 -25.89 24.04
N LEU A 175 -3.87 -25.82 22.75
CA LEU A 175 -4.66 -25.11 21.75
C LEU A 175 -6.04 -25.77 21.56
N PHE A 176 -6.04 -27.09 21.57
CA PHE A 176 -7.23 -27.92 21.50
C PHE A 176 -8.14 -27.73 22.71
N ALA A 177 -7.59 -27.76 23.93
CA ALA A 177 -8.33 -27.52 25.17
C ALA A 177 -8.98 -26.13 25.17
N LYS A 178 -8.28 -25.09 24.68
CA LYS A 178 -8.81 -23.73 24.57
C LYS A 178 -9.91 -23.60 23.51
N ALA A 179 -9.71 -24.17 22.32
CA ALA A 179 -10.71 -24.19 21.25
C ALA A 179 -11.99 -24.93 21.70
N MET A 180 -11.82 -26.08 22.38
CA MET A 180 -12.93 -26.81 22.98
C MET A 180 -13.65 -26.00 24.07
N ASN A 181 -12.90 -25.26 24.88
CA ASN A 181 -13.48 -24.40 25.89
C ASN A 181 -14.34 -23.30 25.25
N GLU A 182 -13.89 -22.67 24.15
CA GLU A 182 -14.66 -21.67 23.41
C GLU A 182 -15.92 -22.25 22.73
N ASP A 183 -15.83 -23.43 22.10
CA ASP A 183 -16.98 -24.08 21.43
C ASP A 183 -18.06 -24.54 22.42
N VAL A 184 -17.66 -25.05 23.59
CA VAL A 184 -18.60 -25.41 24.67
C VAL A 184 -19.22 -24.14 25.28
N PHE A 185 -18.49 -23.02 25.34
CA PHE A 185 -18.99 -21.74 25.85
C PHE A 185 -19.92 -21.00 24.89
N HIS A 186 -19.79 -21.21 23.58
CA HIS A 186 -20.75 -20.66 22.61
C HIS A 186 -22.14 -21.31 22.73
N LYS A 187 -22.22 -22.56 23.23
CA LYS A 187 -23.48 -23.27 23.56
C LYS A 187 -24.02 -22.92 24.96
N SER A 188 -23.16 -22.54 25.92
CA SER A 188 -23.58 -22.17 27.29
C SER A 188 -24.36 -20.85 27.35
N ILE A 189 -24.18 -19.94 26.38
CA ILE A 189 -24.96 -18.68 26.30
C ILE A 189 -26.47 -18.92 26.04
N LYS A 190 -26.89 -20.16 25.74
CA LYS A 190 -28.31 -20.52 25.52
C LYS A 190 -28.87 -21.55 26.51
N GLY A 191 -28.09 -22.02 27.48
CA GLY A 191 -28.48 -23.07 28.43
C GLY A 191 -28.98 -24.36 27.76
N GLU A 192 -28.44 -24.67 26.57
CA GLU A 192 -28.77 -25.88 25.81
C GLU A 192 -28.05 -27.08 26.43
N SER A 193 -28.74 -28.22 26.53
CA SER A 193 -28.15 -29.49 26.98
C SER A 193 -27.33 -30.10 25.85
N VAL A 194 -26.06 -30.44 26.11
CA VAL A 194 -25.18 -31.13 25.16
C VAL A 194 -25.27 -32.63 25.41
N THR A 195 -25.49 -33.43 24.38
CA THR A 195 -25.43 -34.91 24.46
C THR A 195 -23.99 -35.41 24.37
N ARG A 196 -23.73 -36.64 24.85
CA ARG A 196 -22.41 -37.27 24.74
C ARG A 196 -21.89 -37.37 23.31
N ILE A 197 -22.77 -37.70 22.36
CA ILE A 197 -22.43 -37.81 20.94
C ILE A 197 -22.03 -36.44 20.38
N GLU A 198 -22.76 -35.38 20.72
CA GLU A 198 -22.44 -34.02 20.26
C GLU A 198 -21.12 -33.51 20.85
N PHE A 199 -20.82 -33.86 22.10
CA PHE A 199 -19.54 -33.55 22.73
C PHE A 199 -18.39 -34.25 22.00
N GLU A 200 -18.48 -35.55 21.76
CA GLU A 200 -17.45 -36.33 21.06
C GLU A 200 -17.25 -35.85 19.61
N ASN A 201 -18.33 -35.49 18.90
CA ASN A 201 -18.23 -34.90 17.56
C ASN A 201 -17.58 -33.51 17.58
N SER A 202 -17.88 -32.68 18.59
CA SER A 202 -17.24 -31.37 18.74
C SER A 202 -15.74 -31.51 19.00
N LEU A 203 -15.35 -32.52 19.78
CA LEU A 203 -13.96 -32.89 20.04
C LEU A 203 -13.19 -33.23 18.75
N MET A 204 -13.79 -34.07 17.90
CA MET A 204 -13.18 -34.44 16.60
C MET A 204 -13.15 -33.27 15.62
N ASN A 205 -14.17 -32.41 15.62
CA ASN A 205 -14.18 -31.21 14.77
C ASN A 205 -13.11 -30.20 15.20
N ALA A 206 -12.91 -30.01 16.50
CA ALA A 206 -11.84 -29.17 17.03
C ALA A 206 -10.45 -29.73 16.64
N LEU A 207 -10.28 -31.06 16.59
CA LEU A 207 -9.04 -31.69 16.13
C LEU A 207 -8.75 -31.31 14.69
N ASN A 208 -9.73 -31.56 13.82
CA ASN A 208 -9.62 -31.29 12.40
C ASN A 208 -9.38 -29.79 12.14
N ALA A 209 -10.02 -28.90 12.91
CA ALA A 209 -9.80 -27.46 12.82
C ALA A 209 -8.37 -27.06 13.20
N VAL A 210 -7.84 -27.60 14.30
CA VAL A 210 -6.47 -27.35 14.74
C VAL A 210 -5.45 -27.93 13.77
N GLU A 211 -5.65 -29.16 13.28
CA GLU A 211 -4.77 -29.78 12.29
C GLU A 211 -4.77 -29.02 10.96
N ASN A 212 -5.95 -28.61 10.47
CA ASN A 212 -6.05 -27.81 9.27
C ASN A 212 -5.40 -26.43 9.45
N TYR A 213 -5.56 -25.80 10.62
CA TYR A 213 -4.87 -24.55 10.96
C TYR A 213 -3.35 -24.73 10.94
N LEU A 214 -2.80 -25.81 11.51
CA LEU A 214 -1.36 -26.06 11.54
C LEU A 214 -0.79 -26.47 10.18
N LYS A 215 -1.58 -27.15 9.33
CA LYS A 215 -1.22 -27.44 7.93
C LYS A 215 -1.20 -26.18 7.06
N THR A 216 -1.98 -25.16 7.43
CA THR A 216 -2.14 -23.92 6.66
C THR A 216 -1.35 -22.73 7.20
N THR A 217 -0.83 -22.80 8.44
CA THR A 217 -0.10 -21.70 9.08
C THR A 217 1.38 -22.03 9.31
N PRO A 218 2.32 -21.19 8.84
CA PRO A 218 3.77 -21.41 9.04
C PRO A 218 4.24 -21.21 10.50
N TYR A 219 3.36 -20.83 11.41
CA TYR A 219 3.68 -20.53 12.82
C TYR A 219 3.82 -21.75 13.72
N SER A 220 3.43 -22.93 13.25
CA SER A 220 3.46 -24.18 14.03
C SER A 220 4.84 -24.47 14.65
N ILE A 221 5.91 -23.98 14.03
CA ILE A 221 7.31 -24.17 14.44
C ILE A 221 7.72 -23.26 15.61
N LEU A 222 7.14 -22.07 15.70
CA LEU A 222 7.47 -21.11 16.74
C LEU A 222 6.80 -21.43 18.08
N LEU A 223 5.81 -22.35 18.08
CA LEU A 223 5.15 -22.84 19.28
C LEU A 223 6.10 -23.79 20.07
N ARG A 224 6.74 -23.27 21.13
CA ARG A 224 7.48 -24.06 22.14
C ARG A 224 6.74 -24.07 23.49
N ASP A 225 7.14 -24.99 24.37
CA ASP A 225 6.52 -25.15 25.70
C ASP A 225 6.90 -23.93 26.55
N SER A 226 5.99 -22.98 26.68
CA SER A 226 6.14 -21.88 27.65
C SER A 226 4.87 -21.64 28.42
N THR A 227 5.06 -21.24 29.67
CA THR A 227 4.04 -21.07 30.71
C THR A 227 3.72 -19.62 31.03
N THR A 228 4.15 -18.66 30.21
CA THR A 228 3.98 -17.24 30.52
C THR A 228 2.63 -16.70 30.06
N VAL A 229 1.68 -16.64 30.99
CA VAL A 229 0.45 -15.84 30.86
C VAL A 229 0.56 -14.65 31.82
N ASN A 230 0.87 -13.47 31.27
CA ASN A 230 0.41 -12.15 31.76
C ASN A 230 1.01 -11.01 30.92
N GLU A 231 0.96 -11.09 29.60
CA GLU A 231 1.22 -9.92 28.75
C GLU A 231 -0.01 -9.56 27.93
N ASN A 232 -0.26 -8.25 27.77
CA ASN A 232 -1.25 -7.75 26.83
C ASN A 232 -0.92 -8.33 25.44
N THR A 233 -1.88 -9.02 24.81
CA THR A 233 -1.80 -9.59 23.46
C THR A 233 -1.11 -8.67 22.45
N GLU A 234 -1.42 -7.36 22.51
CA GLU A 234 -0.86 -6.33 21.64
C GLU A 234 0.65 -6.14 21.86
N SER A 235 1.06 -6.03 23.12
CA SER A 235 2.47 -5.93 23.51
C SER A 235 3.24 -7.18 23.10
N THR A 236 2.64 -8.37 23.23
CA THR A 236 3.23 -9.64 22.85
C THR A 236 3.55 -9.68 21.35
N ILE A 237 2.58 -9.33 20.50
CA ILE A 237 2.76 -9.31 19.04
C ILE A 237 3.95 -8.43 18.63
N ILE A 238 4.01 -7.21 19.17
CA ILE A 238 5.09 -6.27 18.83
C ILE A 238 6.44 -6.75 19.35
N LYS A 239 6.52 -7.27 20.58
CA LYS A 239 7.77 -7.87 21.10
C LYS A 239 8.28 -9.00 20.22
N HIS A 240 7.39 -9.87 19.72
CA HIS A 240 7.79 -10.92 18.78
C HIS A 240 8.29 -10.37 17.46
N ILE A 241 7.61 -9.37 16.90
CA ILE A 241 8.05 -8.70 15.67
C ILE A 241 9.47 -8.15 15.86
N LEU A 242 9.68 -7.37 16.93
CA LEU A 242 10.98 -6.76 17.23
C LEU A 242 12.06 -7.83 17.42
N LYS A 243 11.76 -8.91 18.13
CA LYS A 243 12.70 -10.04 18.28
C LYS A 243 13.03 -10.73 16.95
N LEU A 244 12.03 -10.96 16.09
CA LEU A 244 12.22 -11.63 14.79
C LEU A 244 13.13 -10.84 13.84
N ILE A 245 13.09 -9.51 13.91
CA ILE A 245 13.88 -8.61 13.07
C ILE A 245 15.21 -8.17 13.72
N GLY A 246 15.56 -8.71 14.89
CA GLY A 246 16.82 -8.44 15.59
C GLY A 246 16.87 -7.11 16.36
N TRP A 247 15.70 -6.63 16.82
CA TRP A 247 15.49 -5.40 17.61
C TRP A 247 15.07 -5.73 19.06
N ASP A 248 15.55 -6.85 19.60
CA ASP A 248 15.19 -7.41 20.91
C ASP A 248 15.71 -6.58 22.11
N ALA A 249 16.84 -5.89 21.96
CA ALA A 249 17.49 -5.13 23.02
C ALA A 249 16.92 -3.70 23.24
N PHE A 250 15.74 -3.39 22.71
CA PHE A 250 15.17 -2.03 22.83
C PHE A 250 14.60 -1.77 24.23
N ASN A 251 14.76 -0.54 24.69
CA ASN A 251 14.13 -0.06 25.92
C ASN A 251 12.61 0.01 25.72
N PHE A 252 11.85 -0.44 26.72
CA PHE A 252 10.38 -0.49 26.68
C PHE A 252 9.77 0.59 27.57
N GLN A 253 8.73 1.27 27.05
CA GLN A 253 7.92 2.30 27.73
C GLN A 253 8.75 3.44 28.35
N GLU A 254 9.47 4.19 27.52
CA GLU A 254 10.16 5.41 27.96
C GLU A 254 9.13 6.51 28.21
N GLN A 255 9.12 7.09 29.42
CA GLN A 255 8.18 8.12 29.84
C GLN A 255 8.88 9.40 30.28
N VAL A 256 8.29 10.54 29.93
CA VAL A 256 8.68 11.87 30.40
C VAL A 256 7.48 12.54 31.03
N LYS A 257 7.64 13.04 32.26
CA LYS A 257 6.61 13.82 32.97
C LYS A 257 6.98 15.30 32.93
N ILE A 258 6.07 16.14 32.47
CA ILE A 258 6.22 17.60 32.48
C ILE A 258 5.01 18.18 33.20
N TYR A 259 5.26 18.99 34.22
CA TYR A 259 4.20 19.68 34.96
C TYR A 259 3.54 20.73 34.07
N ASP A 260 2.21 20.67 33.92
CA ASP A 260 1.42 21.66 33.21
C ASP A 260 0.80 22.64 34.22
N GLU A 261 1.38 23.85 34.29
CA GLU A 261 0.93 24.93 35.17
C GLU A 261 -0.54 25.34 34.94
N LYS A 262 -1.09 25.17 33.73
CA LYS A 262 -2.48 25.54 33.42
C LYS A 262 -3.49 24.49 33.87
N LEU A 263 -3.07 23.23 33.96
CA LEU A 263 -3.92 22.11 34.37
C LEU A 263 -3.64 21.66 35.80
N GLU A 264 -2.63 22.27 36.46
CA GLU A 264 -2.10 21.91 37.78
C GLU A 264 -1.79 20.41 37.92
N LYS A 265 -1.37 19.77 36.82
CA LYS A 265 -1.16 18.32 36.74
C LYS A 265 0.03 17.98 35.86
N ASP A 266 0.69 16.87 36.19
CA ASP A 266 1.72 16.29 35.33
C ASP A 266 1.11 15.73 34.05
N LYS A 267 1.60 16.20 32.91
CA LYS A 267 1.39 15.55 31.62
C LYS A 267 2.46 14.49 31.42
N VAL A 268 2.02 13.28 31.08
CA VAL A 268 2.88 12.14 30.78
C VAL A 268 2.96 11.97 29.28
N PHE A 269 4.17 11.98 28.75
CA PHE A 269 4.49 11.71 27.35
C PHE A 269 5.23 10.37 27.28
N GLN A 270 4.86 9.50 26.33
CA GLN A 270 5.36 8.13 26.27
C GLN A 270 5.79 7.74 24.85
N LEU A 271 6.84 6.93 24.77
CA LEU A 271 7.26 6.21 23.58
C LEU A 271 7.31 4.71 23.89
N ASP A 272 6.77 3.88 22.99
CA ASP A 272 6.63 2.44 23.27
C ASP A 272 7.98 1.72 23.32
N TYR A 273 8.84 1.94 22.33
CA TYR A 273 10.20 1.39 22.35
C TYR A 273 11.24 2.34 21.75
N TRP A 274 12.49 2.23 22.21
CA TRP A 274 13.62 2.85 21.53
C TRP A 274 14.93 2.12 21.75
N GLY A 275 15.85 2.22 20.79
CA GLY A 275 17.19 1.65 20.91
C GLY A 275 18.14 2.19 19.86
N ASN A 276 19.41 1.81 19.97
CA ASN A 276 20.47 2.20 19.04
C ASN A 276 21.35 1.01 18.66
N ARG A 277 21.86 1.02 17.42
CA ARG A 277 22.80 0.02 16.92
C ARG A 277 23.68 0.61 15.83
N ASP A 278 24.87 0.06 15.63
CA ASP A 278 25.72 0.44 14.51
C ASP A 278 25.05 0.13 13.17
N SER A 279 25.09 1.09 12.23
CA SER A 279 24.40 0.94 10.96
C SER A 279 25.15 -0.04 10.05
N PRO A 280 24.48 -1.10 9.53
CA PRO A 280 25.10 -1.98 8.55
C PRO A 280 25.22 -1.34 7.16
N LEU A 281 24.41 -0.30 6.89
CA LEU A 281 24.30 0.36 5.59
C LEU A 281 25.12 1.66 5.50
N LYS A 282 25.63 2.17 6.63
CA LYS A 282 26.44 3.39 6.70
C LYS A 282 27.61 3.23 7.67
N ASP A 283 28.83 3.34 7.15
CA ASP A 283 30.04 3.22 7.96
C ASP A 283 30.18 4.39 8.95
N ASN A 284 30.63 4.08 10.16
CA ASN A 284 30.83 5.03 11.26
C ASN A 284 29.56 5.84 11.63
N LYS A 285 28.37 5.24 11.42
CA LYS A 285 27.09 5.82 11.83
C LYS A 285 26.30 4.83 12.66
N GLN A 286 25.50 5.34 13.59
CA GLN A 286 24.55 4.54 14.37
C GLN A 286 23.11 4.81 13.94
N ASP A 287 22.31 3.77 13.81
CA ASP A 287 20.86 3.88 13.64
C ASP A 287 20.22 4.03 15.03
N ILE A 288 19.54 5.15 15.27
CA ILE A 288 18.67 5.36 16.45
C ILE A 288 17.24 5.13 16.02
N ILE A 289 16.55 4.23 16.73
CA ILE A 289 15.25 3.74 16.34
C ILE A 289 14.26 4.05 17.44
N TYR A 290 13.16 4.69 17.07
CA TYR A 290 12.01 4.98 17.92
C TYR A 290 10.80 4.24 17.36
N VAL A 291 10.07 3.51 18.20
CA VAL A 291 8.93 2.72 17.77
C VAL A 291 7.70 3.11 18.59
N ASN A 292 6.61 3.35 17.89
CA ASN A 292 5.27 3.33 18.45
C ASN A 292 4.44 2.26 17.74
N ALA A 293 3.55 1.61 18.48
CA ALA A 293 2.71 0.56 17.93
C ALA A 293 1.25 0.72 18.36
N ASP A 294 0.36 0.52 17.40
CA ASP A 294 -1.08 0.47 17.59
C ASP A 294 -1.60 -0.84 17.04
N VAL A 295 -2.07 -1.72 17.93
CA VAL A 295 -2.71 -2.98 17.55
C VAL A 295 -4.20 -2.81 17.80
N VAL A 296 -4.96 -2.70 16.73
CA VAL A 296 -6.39 -2.35 16.75
C VAL A 296 -7.25 -3.53 16.33
N SER A 297 -8.52 -3.54 16.76
CA SER A 297 -9.46 -4.59 16.36
C SER A 297 -9.73 -4.61 14.85
N THR A 298 -9.80 -3.42 14.24
CA THR A 298 -10.02 -3.14 12.81
C THR A 298 -9.35 -1.81 12.51
N TYR A 299 -8.89 -1.57 11.27
CA TYR A 299 -8.32 -0.28 10.92
C TYR A 299 -9.33 0.86 11.12
N PRO A 300 -8.93 1.96 11.79
CA PRO A 300 -9.79 3.11 11.96
C PRO A 300 -9.96 3.87 10.64
N SER A 301 -11.13 4.50 10.47
CA SER A 301 -11.41 5.32 9.28
C SER A 301 -10.61 6.63 9.23
N ASN A 302 -10.13 7.10 10.36
CA ASN A 302 -9.23 8.26 10.47
C ASN A 302 -8.23 8.03 11.59
N PHE A 303 -6.94 8.15 11.27
CA PHE A 303 -5.83 7.94 12.21
C PHE A 303 -5.05 9.23 12.50
N SER A 304 -5.52 10.38 12.00
CA SER A 304 -4.77 11.65 12.01
C SER A 304 -4.50 12.21 13.40
N GLU A 305 -5.50 12.18 14.29
CA GLU A 305 -5.36 12.72 15.65
C GLU A 305 -4.42 11.88 16.51
N GLU A 306 -4.48 10.56 16.35
CA GLU A 306 -3.63 9.62 17.07
C GLU A 306 -2.18 9.72 16.64
N VAL A 307 -1.90 9.77 15.33
CA VAL A 307 -0.56 10.02 14.79
C VAL A 307 -0.02 11.35 15.28
N LYS A 308 -0.82 12.41 15.26
CA LYS A 308 -0.40 13.73 15.74
C LYS A 308 0.03 13.66 17.21
N LYS A 309 -0.80 13.07 18.07
CA LYS A 309 -0.49 12.90 19.48
C LYS A 309 0.79 12.09 19.67
N LYS A 310 0.94 10.96 18.99
CA LYS A 310 2.14 10.11 19.10
C LYS A 310 3.41 10.80 18.64
N ILE A 311 3.35 11.62 17.59
CA ILE A 311 4.48 12.45 17.13
C ILE A 311 4.82 13.52 18.18
N ASP A 312 3.83 14.16 18.79
CA ASP A 312 4.04 15.14 19.85
C ASP A 312 4.71 14.50 21.08
N ASP A 313 4.22 13.34 21.53
CA ASP A 313 4.78 12.55 22.63
C ASP A 313 6.23 12.13 22.31
N PHE A 314 6.45 11.57 21.12
CA PHE A 314 7.78 11.20 20.62
C PHE A 314 8.76 12.37 20.64
N ASN A 315 8.37 13.54 20.14
CA ASN A 315 9.24 14.71 20.09
C ASN A 315 9.74 15.11 21.48
N ILE A 316 8.87 15.03 22.49
CA ILE A 316 9.21 15.35 23.89
C ILE A 316 10.13 14.29 24.49
N VAL A 317 9.83 13.01 24.27
CA VAL A 317 10.69 11.90 24.74
C VAL A 317 12.07 11.97 24.12
N ARG A 318 12.17 12.15 22.79
CA ARG A 318 13.43 12.33 22.07
C ARG A 318 14.28 13.47 22.64
N GLN A 319 13.67 14.63 22.92
CA GLN A 319 14.40 15.77 23.47
C GLN A 319 14.96 15.45 24.87
N SER A 320 14.20 14.74 25.70
CA SER A 320 14.68 14.26 27.00
C SER A 320 15.85 13.29 26.87
N LEU A 321 15.81 12.34 25.91
CA LEU A 321 16.91 11.40 25.67
C LEU A 321 18.20 12.10 25.24
N ILE A 322 18.09 13.12 24.37
CA ILE A 322 19.21 13.97 23.95
C ILE A 322 19.78 14.73 25.15
N ASN A 323 18.92 15.38 25.94
CA ASN A 323 19.36 16.15 27.11
C ASN A 323 20.04 15.27 28.18
N LYS A 324 19.67 14.00 28.27
CA LYS A 324 20.30 12.98 29.13
C LYS A 324 21.60 12.40 28.53
N ASN A 325 22.07 12.91 27.39
CA ASN A 325 23.26 12.43 26.67
C ASN A 325 23.24 10.92 26.39
N LYS A 326 22.07 10.37 26.04
CA LYS A 326 21.94 8.94 25.73
C LYS A 326 22.57 8.55 24.38
N PHE A 327 22.73 9.50 23.45
CA PHE A 327 23.41 9.33 22.16
C PHE A 327 23.85 10.70 21.61
N ASN A 328 24.77 10.69 20.64
CA ASN A 328 25.24 11.89 19.93
C ASN A 328 24.55 12.03 18.56
N ILE A 329 23.93 13.16 18.27
CA ILE A 329 23.15 13.39 17.05
C ILE A 329 24.04 13.38 15.79
N GLU A 330 25.27 13.91 15.85
CA GLU A 330 26.11 14.14 14.66
C GLU A 330 26.53 12.85 13.93
N GLU A 331 26.63 11.74 14.67
CA GLU A 331 27.05 10.43 14.17
C GLU A 331 25.88 9.45 14.01
N THR A 332 24.65 9.95 14.02
CA THR A 332 23.46 9.10 13.98
C THR A 332 22.59 9.30 12.75
N VAL A 333 21.81 8.27 12.43
CA VAL A 333 20.66 8.33 11.54
C VAL A 333 19.44 7.94 12.34
N GLU A 334 18.46 8.83 12.40
CA GLU A 334 17.31 8.68 13.27
C GLU A 334 16.07 8.22 12.50
N HIS A 335 15.44 7.18 13.01
CA HIS A 335 14.29 6.49 12.41
C HIS A 335 13.14 6.43 13.39
N TYR A 336 11.97 6.92 12.99
CA TYR A 336 10.72 6.75 13.71
C TYR A 336 9.85 5.73 12.98
N ILE A 337 9.41 4.66 13.64
CA ILE A 337 8.55 3.62 13.07
C ILE A 337 7.21 3.62 13.80
N GLN A 338 6.14 3.72 13.01
CA GLN A 338 4.77 3.59 13.46
C GLN A 338 4.17 2.29 12.93
N PHE A 339 4.01 1.30 13.80
CA PHE A 339 3.23 0.11 13.50
C PHE A 339 1.74 0.41 13.71
N VAL A 340 0.91 0.04 12.74
CA VAL A 340 -0.56 0.07 12.85
C VAL A 340 -1.07 -1.27 12.33
N LEU A 341 -1.39 -2.18 13.24
CA LEU A 341 -1.76 -3.56 12.93
C LEU A 341 -3.21 -3.82 13.28
N SER A 342 -3.95 -4.44 12.37
CA SER A 342 -5.31 -4.90 12.58
C SER A 342 -5.37 -6.37 12.96
N LEU A 343 -6.26 -6.70 13.89
CA LEU A 343 -6.62 -8.07 14.27
C LEU A 343 -7.76 -8.65 13.40
N ALA A 344 -8.37 -7.84 12.54
CA ALA A 344 -9.52 -8.22 11.72
C ALA A 344 -9.12 -9.18 10.59
N PRO A 345 -9.73 -10.38 10.49
CA PRO A 345 -9.41 -11.34 9.42
C PRO A 345 -9.60 -10.77 8.00
N SER A 346 -10.54 -9.84 7.82
CA SER A 346 -10.81 -9.18 6.54
C SER A 346 -9.73 -8.20 6.09
N GLU A 347 -8.80 -7.83 6.97
CA GLU A 347 -7.72 -6.86 6.74
C GLU A 347 -6.33 -7.51 6.67
N ASN A 348 -6.29 -8.84 6.76
CA ASN A 348 -5.07 -9.63 6.57
C ASN A 348 -4.43 -9.36 5.21
N GLY A 349 -3.12 -9.10 5.19
CA GLY A 349 -2.40 -8.75 3.96
C GLY A 349 -2.88 -7.48 3.26
N LYS A 350 -3.76 -6.67 3.89
CA LYS A 350 -4.25 -5.41 3.31
C LYS A 350 -3.46 -4.22 3.84
N GLN A 351 -3.21 -3.30 2.91
CA GLN A 351 -2.62 -2.00 3.21
C GLN A 351 -3.67 -1.07 3.83
N ILE A 352 -3.27 -0.31 4.85
CA ILE A 352 -4.09 0.76 5.39
C ILE A 352 -4.08 1.96 4.42
N GLN A 353 -5.25 2.48 4.08
CA GLN A 353 -5.35 3.63 3.19
C GLN A 353 -4.98 4.92 3.94
N SER A 354 -4.21 5.79 3.28
CA SER A 354 -3.91 7.15 3.76
C SER A 354 -3.21 7.29 5.12
N LEU A 355 -2.60 6.22 5.66
CA LEU A 355 -1.83 6.32 6.90
C LEU A 355 -0.65 7.30 6.76
N SER A 356 0.10 7.22 5.66
CA SER A 356 1.17 8.16 5.37
C SER A 356 0.69 9.61 5.21
N ASP A 357 -0.59 9.84 4.87
CA ASP A 357 -1.17 11.19 4.76
C ASP A 357 -1.39 11.86 6.13
N CYS A 358 -1.47 11.06 7.20
CA CYS A 358 -1.59 11.55 8.57
C CYS A 358 -0.31 12.25 9.07
N PHE A 359 0.85 11.94 8.46
CA PHE A 359 2.16 12.53 8.78
C PHE A 359 2.33 13.90 8.11
N GLN A 360 1.61 14.91 8.61
CA GLN A 360 1.67 16.27 8.06
C GLN A 360 3.03 16.93 8.33
N THR A 361 3.59 17.58 7.31
CA THR A 361 4.93 18.20 7.32
C THR A 361 5.19 19.12 8.52
N GLN A 362 4.17 19.80 9.04
CA GLN A 362 4.29 20.72 10.17
C GLN A 362 4.66 20.04 11.50
N TYR A 363 4.39 18.75 11.65
CA TYR A 363 4.69 17.98 12.87
C TYR A 363 6.05 17.25 12.78
N LEU A 364 6.63 17.19 11.58
CA LEU A 364 7.84 16.44 11.32
C LEU A 364 9.10 17.26 11.62
N ARG A 365 10.17 16.56 11.96
CA ARG A 365 11.50 17.13 12.19
C ARG A 365 12.40 16.97 10.96
N ASP A 366 13.33 17.89 10.83
CA ASP A 366 14.37 17.80 9.80
C ASP A 366 15.40 16.75 10.22
N ASN A 367 15.91 15.98 9.24
CA ASN A 367 16.87 14.87 9.44
C ASN A 367 16.35 13.61 10.14
N LEU A 368 15.03 13.42 10.26
CA LEU A 368 14.42 12.15 10.66
C LEU A 368 13.71 11.47 9.49
N ILE A 369 13.76 10.14 9.50
CA ILE A 369 13.01 9.30 8.56
C ILE A 369 11.87 8.63 9.33
N TYR A 370 10.66 8.77 8.83
CA TYR A 370 9.45 8.21 9.43
C TYR A 370 8.97 7.04 8.58
N TYR A 371 8.66 5.92 9.21
CA TYR A 371 8.16 4.71 8.57
C TYR A 371 6.78 4.39 9.13
N THR A 372 5.88 3.95 8.25
CA THR A 372 4.58 3.42 8.60
C THR A 372 4.52 1.96 8.16
N VAL A 373 4.14 1.07 9.09
CA VAL A 373 4.12 -0.37 8.87
C VAL A 373 2.74 -0.91 9.21
N ASP A 374 2.14 -1.62 8.25
CA ASP A 374 0.80 -2.20 8.35
C ASP A 374 0.83 -3.73 8.21
N ASN A 375 -0.34 -4.40 8.26
CA ASN A 375 -0.44 -5.85 8.10
C ASN A 375 0.21 -6.35 6.80
N LYS A 376 -0.01 -5.68 5.66
CA LYS A 376 0.58 -6.10 4.38
C LYS A 376 2.10 -6.16 4.47
N GLN A 377 2.72 -5.09 4.98
CA GLN A 377 4.17 -5.01 5.06
C GLN A 377 4.74 -5.99 6.10
N ILE A 378 4.13 -6.08 7.28
CA ILE A 378 4.67 -6.92 8.35
C ILE A 378 4.44 -8.41 8.09
N ASP A 379 3.29 -8.78 7.51
CA ASP A 379 2.98 -10.16 7.15
C ASP A 379 4.00 -10.65 6.11
N PHE A 380 4.40 -9.83 5.14
CA PHE A 380 5.48 -10.15 4.19
C PHE A 380 6.83 -10.41 4.89
N ILE A 381 7.25 -9.51 5.79
CA ILE A 381 8.53 -9.63 6.50
C ILE A 381 8.54 -10.87 7.41
N ILE A 382 7.53 -11.05 8.25
CA ILE A 382 7.43 -12.20 9.16
C ILE A 382 7.42 -13.51 8.36
N SER A 383 6.63 -13.58 7.30
CA SER A 383 6.53 -14.80 6.47
C SER A 383 7.87 -15.16 5.85
N SER A 384 8.61 -14.16 5.37
CA SER A 384 9.94 -14.34 4.80
C SER A 384 10.93 -14.89 5.85
N ILE A 385 10.92 -14.32 7.06
CA ILE A 385 11.79 -14.77 8.16
C ILE A 385 11.44 -16.19 8.60
N ILE A 386 10.15 -16.51 8.73
CA ILE A 386 9.68 -17.85 9.14
C ILE A 386 10.04 -18.90 8.08
N THR A 387 9.78 -18.58 6.81
CA THR A 387 10.14 -19.47 5.68
C THR A 387 11.65 -19.73 5.65
N ALA A 388 12.46 -18.71 5.92
CA ALA A 388 13.90 -18.87 6.01
C ALA A 388 14.37 -19.63 7.26
N ARG A 389 13.66 -19.54 8.38
CA ARG A 389 13.94 -20.35 9.58
C ARG A 389 13.66 -21.83 9.36
N GLU A 390 12.65 -22.16 8.54
CA GLU A 390 12.37 -23.55 8.17
C GLU A 390 13.42 -24.18 7.27
N TYR A 391 14.08 -23.34 6.46
CA TYR A 391 15.18 -23.76 5.62
C TYR A 391 16.48 -23.80 6.43
N ARG A 392 17.01 -25.00 6.72
CA ARG A 392 18.20 -25.21 7.59
C ARG A 392 17.97 -24.66 9.02
N LYS A 393 17.07 -25.35 9.73
CA LYS A 393 16.47 -24.95 11.02
C LYS A 393 17.46 -24.72 12.15
N GLU A 394 18.62 -25.36 12.07
CA GLU A 394 19.69 -25.32 13.06
C GLU A 394 20.55 -24.05 12.98
N LEU A 395 20.44 -23.26 11.91
CA LEU A 395 21.27 -22.09 11.67
C LEU A 395 20.55 -20.80 12.03
N VAL A 396 21.29 -19.72 12.26
CA VAL A 396 20.71 -18.38 12.45
C VAL A 396 20.19 -17.83 11.12
N THR A 397 19.22 -16.92 11.17
CA THR A 397 18.73 -16.17 10.02
C THR A 397 19.48 -14.83 9.95
N LYS A 398 20.22 -14.60 8.87
CA LYS A 398 20.98 -13.36 8.63
C LYS A 398 20.39 -12.59 7.45
N PHE A 399 20.30 -11.28 7.54
CA PHE A 399 19.90 -10.40 6.43
C PHE A 399 21.13 -9.98 5.62
N LEU A 400 21.01 -9.99 4.29
CA LEU A 400 22.10 -9.57 3.40
C LEU A 400 22.06 -8.04 3.19
N TYR A 401 23.22 -7.40 3.32
CA TYR A 401 23.36 -5.96 3.14
C TYR A 401 24.07 -5.64 1.81
N PRO A 402 23.51 -4.78 0.93
CA PRO A 402 24.16 -4.36 -0.28
C PRO A 402 25.35 -3.47 0.07
N ILE A 403 26.33 -3.50 -0.82
CA ILE A 403 27.37 -2.47 -0.82
C ILE A 403 26.83 -1.23 -1.53
N THR A 404 27.04 -0.11 -0.86
CA THR A 404 26.82 1.24 -1.34
C THR A 404 28.09 2.06 -1.07
N GLU A 405 28.18 3.27 -1.62
CA GLU A 405 29.24 4.23 -1.32
C GLU A 405 29.39 4.47 0.19
N ASP A 406 28.25 4.49 0.90
CA ASP A 406 28.18 4.73 2.34
C ASP A 406 28.76 3.57 3.19
N ASN A 407 29.03 2.37 2.62
CA ASN A 407 29.61 1.23 3.34
C ASN A 407 30.66 0.43 2.51
N SER A 408 31.38 1.11 1.62
CA SER A 408 32.16 0.57 0.50
C SER A 408 33.53 -0.08 0.82
N GLN A 409 33.82 -0.47 2.07
CA GLN A 409 35.12 -1.10 2.35
C GLN A 409 35.26 -2.47 1.66
N MET A 410 36.43 -2.69 1.05
CA MET A 410 36.72 -3.79 0.10
C MET A 410 36.59 -5.20 0.72
N ASN A 411 36.58 -5.30 2.05
CA ASN A 411 36.35 -6.51 2.86
C ASN A 411 34.87 -6.74 3.26
N LYS A 412 33.92 -5.95 2.76
CA LYS A 412 32.50 -5.98 3.17
C LYS A 412 31.54 -6.55 2.10
N ILE A 413 32.04 -7.13 1.01
CA ILE A 413 31.19 -7.79 0.00
C ILE A 413 30.45 -8.98 0.64
N GLY A 414 29.11 -8.97 0.56
CA GLY A 414 28.29 -10.03 1.13
C GLY A 414 28.10 -9.91 2.65
N ARG A 415 28.30 -8.73 3.25
CA ARG A 415 28.02 -8.49 4.68
C ARG A 415 26.60 -8.91 5.02
N ARG A 416 26.46 -9.64 6.12
CA ARG A 416 25.22 -10.24 6.56
C ARG A 416 25.23 -10.42 8.07
N ASP A 417 24.13 -10.09 8.72
CA ASP A 417 23.98 -10.19 10.16
C ASP A 417 22.48 -10.34 10.52
N THR A 418 22.19 -10.69 11.77
CA THR A 418 20.86 -10.94 12.34
C THR A 418 19.97 -9.70 12.45
N TYR A 419 20.53 -8.51 12.21
CA TYR A 419 19.84 -7.23 12.34
C TYR A 419 19.14 -6.82 11.05
N LEU A 420 17.84 -6.54 11.12
CA LEU A 420 17.15 -5.90 10.00
C LEU A 420 17.42 -4.38 10.03
N PRO A 421 18.04 -3.79 9.00
CA PRO A 421 18.21 -2.34 8.92
C PRO A 421 16.83 -1.66 8.83
N PRO A 422 16.59 -0.51 9.48
CA PRO A 422 15.31 0.21 9.42
C PRO A 422 14.82 0.47 8.00
N GLN A 423 15.74 0.72 7.07
CA GLN A 423 15.46 0.98 5.66
C GLN A 423 14.80 -0.20 4.96
N TYR A 424 14.97 -1.43 5.47
CA TYR A 424 14.36 -2.63 4.90
C TYR A 424 12.92 -2.86 5.39
N ILE A 425 12.45 -2.16 6.42
CA ILE A 425 11.13 -2.42 7.00
C ILE A 425 9.99 -2.10 6.01
N ASN A 426 10.23 -1.24 5.02
CA ASN A 426 9.33 -0.93 3.91
C ASN A 426 9.88 -1.34 2.54
N SER A 427 10.86 -2.26 2.51
CA SER A 427 11.35 -2.84 1.27
C SER A 427 10.39 -3.93 0.76
N SER A 428 10.28 -4.02 -0.56
CA SER A 428 9.49 -5.04 -1.26
C SER A 428 10.30 -6.29 -1.62
N ILE A 429 11.60 -6.30 -1.28
CA ILE A 429 12.48 -7.45 -1.42
C ILE A 429 13.24 -7.65 -0.11
N LEU A 430 13.31 -8.89 0.36
CA LEU A 430 14.08 -9.23 1.55
C LEU A 430 15.09 -10.34 1.22
N PRO A 431 16.40 -10.05 1.14
CA PRO A 431 17.42 -11.07 0.99
C PRO A 431 17.87 -11.61 2.35
N ILE A 432 17.76 -12.93 2.52
CA ILE A 432 18.13 -13.66 3.74
C ILE A 432 19.19 -14.71 3.42
N VAL A 433 20.15 -14.90 4.31
CA VAL A 433 21.22 -15.88 4.22
C VAL A 433 21.11 -16.91 5.33
N LYS A 434 21.35 -18.17 4.95
CA LYS A 434 21.53 -19.32 5.84
C LYS A 434 22.88 -19.94 5.54
N GLU A 435 23.78 -19.93 6.50
CA GLU A 435 25.17 -20.36 6.29
C GLU A 435 25.73 -21.18 7.45
N ASP A 436 26.63 -22.09 7.09
CA ASP A 436 27.61 -22.70 7.98
C ASP A 436 28.99 -22.67 7.30
N GLU A 437 30.00 -23.27 7.93
CA GLU A 437 31.37 -23.32 7.40
C GLU A 437 31.48 -23.96 5.99
N GLN A 438 30.50 -24.75 5.57
CA GLN A 438 30.55 -25.53 4.33
C GLN A 438 29.63 -25.04 3.21
N LYS A 439 28.50 -24.44 3.57
CA LYS A 439 27.44 -24.09 2.62
C LYS A 439 26.81 -22.75 2.98
N ILE A 440 26.78 -21.84 2.01
CA ILE A 440 26.02 -20.59 2.04
C ILE A 440 24.84 -20.65 1.07
N SER A 441 23.64 -20.44 1.60
CA SER A 441 22.38 -20.42 0.87
C SER A 441 21.75 -19.05 0.94
N VAL A 442 21.29 -18.51 -0.19
CA VAL A 442 20.69 -17.17 -0.23
C VAL A 442 19.25 -17.24 -0.73
N LEU A 443 18.34 -16.74 0.11
CA LEU A 443 16.90 -16.74 -0.09
C LEU A 443 16.47 -15.31 -0.40
N LEU A 444 15.83 -15.07 -1.55
CA LEU A 444 15.32 -13.78 -1.95
C LEU A 444 13.80 -13.80 -1.94
N PHE A 445 13.21 -13.07 -1.01
CA PHE A 445 11.76 -12.94 -0.92
C PHE A 445 11.31 -11.68 -1.67
N CYS A 446 10.31 -11.80 -2.54
CA CYS A 446 9.76 -10.70 -3.32
C CYS A 446 8.26 -10.55 -3.03
N SER A 447 7.82 -9.34 -2.72
CA SER A 447 6.39 -9.04 -2.51
C SER A 447 5.60 -8.87 -3.82
N ASP A 448 6.30 -8.76 -4.96
CA ASP A 448 5.66 -8.62 -6.26
C ASP A 448 5.04 -9.95 -6.71
N PRO A 449 3.97 -9.94 -7.52
CA PRO A 449 3.51 -11.11 -8.24
C PRO A 449 4.55 -11.62 -9.25
N TYR A 450 4.57 -12.93 -9.44
CA TYR A 450 5.43 -13.61 -10.39
C TYR A 450 5.22 -13.09 -11.82
N ASN A 451 6.34 -12.82 -12.49
CA ASN A 451 6.36 -12.46 -13.91
C ASN A 451 7.74 -12.82 -14.49
N LYS A 452 7.77 -13.32 -15.72
CA LYS A 452 9.00 -13.74 -16.40
C LYS A 452 10.09 -12.66 -16.48
N GLU A 453 9.74 -11.40 -16.77
CA GLU A 453 10.71 -10.32 -16.90
C GLU A 453 11.21 -9.86 -15.51
N ARG A 454 10.31 -9.89 -14.52
CA ARG A 454 10.67 -9.60 -13.12
C ARG A 454 11.58 -10.67 -12.53
N LEU A 455 11.34 -11.96 -12.84
CA LEU A 455 12.22 -13.05 -12.43
C LEU A 455 13.64 -12.87 -12.98
N LYS A 456 13.79 -12.48 -14.26
CA LYS A 456 15.11 -12.16 -14.83
C LYS A 456 15.80 -11.10 -13.96
N LYS A 457 15.17 -9.96 -13.73
CA LYS A 457 15.71 -8.87 -12.90
C LYS A 457 16.12 -9.33 -11.48
N LEU A 458 15.34 -10.20 -10.84
CA LEU A 458 15.63 -10.74 -9.51
C LEU A 458 16.82 -11.72 -9.50
N ILE A 459 16.93 -12.61 -10.48
CA ILE A 459 18.09 -13.50 -10.63
C ILE A 459 19.37 -12.67 -10.75
N TRP A 460 19.33 -11.61 -11.56
CA TRP A 460 20.45 -10.69 -11.72
C TRP A 460 20.84 -10.04 -10.39
N LEU A 461 19.86 -9.48 -9.66
CA LEU A 461 20.09 -8.85 -8.35
C LEU A 461 20.74 -9.82 -7.37
N LEU A 462 20.21 -11.05 -7.29
CA LEU A 462 20.66 -12.06 -6.34
C LEU A 462 22.12 -12.48 -6.54
N ILE A 463 22.51 -12.73 -7.80
CA ILE A 463 23.89 -13.08 -8.14
C ILE A 463 24.80 -11.87 -7.86
N ARG A 464 24.33 -10.65 -8.13
CA ARG A 464 25.12 -9.44 -7.94
C ARG A 464 25.35 -9.11 -6.45
N LEU A 465 24.32 -9.21 -5.60
CA LEU A 465 24.43 -9.00 -4.16
C LEU A 465 25.42 -9.95 -3.48
N THR A 466 25.55 -11.16 -4.00
CA THR A 466 26.38 -12.24 -3.43
C THR A 466 27.72 -12.40 -4.13
N SER A 467 27.98 -11.63 -5.19
CA SER A 467 29.11 -11.84 -6.11
C SER A 467 29.25 -13.28 -6.62
N GLY A 468 28.13 -14.01 -6.68
CA GLY A 468 28.09 -15.40 -7.13
C GLY A 468 28.60 -16.43 -6.12
N LEU A 469 28.93 -16.06 -4.88
CA LEU A 469 29.56 -16.94 -3.89
C LEU A 469 28.63 -18.03 -3.33
N ALA A 470 27.31 -17.90 -3.50
CA ALA A 470 26.36 -18.84 -2.91
C ALA A 470 26.45 -20.24 -3.55
N ASN A 471 26.23 -21.26 -2.71
CA ASN A 471 26.10 -22.64 -3.14
C ASN A 471 24.75 -22.87 -3.82
N ASP A 472 23.69 -22.25 -3.29
CA ASP A 472 22.31 -22.33 -3.78
C ASP A 472 21.53 -21.04 -3.51
N TYR A 473 20.53 -20.83 -4.34
CA TYR A 473 19.68 -19.65 -4.39
C TYR A 473 18.22 -20.08 -4.41
N LYS A 474 17.38 -19.50 -3.55
CA LYS A 474 15.93 -19.68 -3.60
C LYS A 474 15.26 -18.32 -3.79
N ILE A 475 14.33 -18.21 -4.75
CA ILE A 475 13.55 -16.99 -4.97
C ILE A 475 12.09 -17.29 -4.67
N TYR A 476 11.46 -16.46 -3.84
CA TYR A 476 10.09 -16.65 -3.39
C TYR A 476 9.18 -15.53 -3.90
N PHE A 477 8.03 -15.92 -4.47
CA PHE A 477 6.93 -15.01 -4.81
C PHE A 477 5.64 -15.47 -4.13
N SER A 478 4.74 -14.54 -3.79
CA SER A 478 3.48 -14.88 -3.10
C SER A 478 2.50 -15.72 -3.93
N ASP A 479 2.56 -15.62 -5.26
CA ASP A 479 1.61 -16.21 -6.20
C ASP A 479 2.26 -17.21 -7.19
N TYR A 480 3.52 -17.60 -6.96
CA TYR A 480 4.19 -18.58 -7.81
C TYR A 480 3.48 -19.93 -7.80
N ASP A 481 3.41 -20.56 -8.97
CA ASP A 481 2.86 -21.89 -9.18
C ASP A 481 3.84 -22.77 -9.96
N LYS A 482 3.89 -24.08 -9.64
CA LYS A 482 4.81 -25.04 -10.26
C LYS A 482 4.56 -25.23 -11.76
N GLN A 483 3.41 -24.84 -12.29
CA GLN A 483 3.14 -24.84 -13.73
C GLN A 483 4.17 -24.01 -14.54
N TYR A 484 4.81 -23.01 -13.91
CA TYR A 484 5.80 -22.14 -14.57
C TYR A 484 7.21 -22.74 -14.63
N ASN A 485 7.45 -23.95 -14.11
CA ASN A 485 8.79 -24.55 -14.04
C ASN A 485 9.53 -24.61 -15.40
N ASN A 486 8.84 -24.88 -16.50
CA ASN A 486 9.45 -24.91 -17.83
C ASN A 486 9.92 -23.53 -18.27
N GLU A 487 9.11 -22.50 -18.04
CA GLU A 487 9.43 -21.10 -18.33
C GLU A 487 10.61 -20.62 -17.48
N VAL A 488 10.60 -20.95 -16.18
CA VAL A 488 11.71 -20.66 -15.25
C VAL A 488 13.02 -21.26 -15.74
N ASN A 489 13.03 -22.52 -16.16
CA ASN A 489 14.22 -23.18 -16.67
C ASN A 489 14.75 -22.52 -17.95
N GLU A 490 13.87 -22.08 -18.84
CA GLU A 490 14.25 -21.32 -20.04
C GLU A 490 14.88 -19.96 -19.66
N ILE A 491 14.29 -19.25 -18.70
CA ILE A 491 14.82 -17.98 -18.19
C ILE A 491 16.22 -18.16 -17.61
N ILE A 492 16.45 -19.19 -16.79
CA ILE A 492 17.76 -19.45 -16.18
C ILE A 492 18.79 -19.81 -17.27
N ARG A 493 18.41 -20.57 -18.30
CA ARG A 493 19.29 -20.90 -19.43
C ARG A 493 19.70 -19.67 -20.25
N ASN A 494 18.88 -18.63 -20.30
CA ASN A 494 19.23 -17.38 -21.00
C ASN A 494 20.44 -16.65 -20.38
N TYR A 495 20.80 -16.96 -19.13
CA TYR A 495 22.04 -16.48 -18.51
C TYR A 495 23.31 -17.19 -19.02
N LYS A 496 23.17 -18.19 -19.91
CA LYS A 496 24.26 -18.97 -20.53
C LYS A 496 25.22 -19.58 -19.50
N ASN A 497 24.69 -19.96 -18.34
CA ASN A 497 25.48 -20.55 -17.26
C ASN A 497 24.80 -21.82 -16.74
N ASN A 498 25.34 -22.98 -17.12
CA ASN A 498 24.77 -24.29 -16.80
C ASN A 498 24.77 -24.59 -15.30
N GLU A 499 25.62 -23.93 -14.50
CA GLU A 499 25.64 -24.10 -13.05
C GLU A 499 24.43 -23.43 -12.39
N LEU A 500 23.88 -22.36 -12.97
CA LEU A 500 22.72 -21.64 -12.39
C LEU A 500 21.46 -22.50 -12.35
N VAL A 501 21.26 -23.38 -13.34
CA VAL A 501 20.11 -24.29 -13.40
C VAL A 501 20.08 -25.24 -12.20
N LYS A 502 21.26 -25.62 -11.67
CA LYS A 502 21.38 -26.49 -10.49
C LYS A 502 21.33 -25.72 -9.17
N LYS A 503 21.54 -24.40 -9.21
CA LYS A 503 21.67 -23.55 -8.03
C LYS A 503 20.41 -22.76 -7.71
N ILE A 504 19.59 -22.40 -8.71
CA ILE A 504 18.43 -21.52 -8.53
C ILE A 504 17.14 -22.35 -8.48
N GLU A 505 16.35 -22.12 -7.45
CA GLU A 505 15.01 -22.67 -7.30
C GLU A 505 13.98 -21.56 -7.03
N ILE A 506 12.79 -21.68 -7.59
CA ILE A 506 11.69 -20.73 -7.41
C ILE A 506 10.58 -21.40 -6.62
N GLU A 507 10.11 -20.73 -5.57
CA GLU A 507 9.17 -21.28 -4.61
C GLU A 507 8.02 -20.30 -4.30
N LYS A 508 6.92 -20.83 -3.77
CA LYS A 508 5.80 -20.00 -3.32
C LYS A 508 6.03 -19.53 -1.88
N LEU A 509 5.87 -18.22 -1.64
CA LEU A 509 5.80 -17.65 -0.29
C LEU A 509 4.38 -17.77 0.25
N ASN A 510 4.20 -18.56 1.30
CA ASN A 510 2.93 -18.60 2.03
C ASN A 510 2.92 -17.49 3.07
N LEU A 511 1.98 -16.55 2.93
CA LEU A 511 1.84 -15.44 3.87
C LEU A 511 1.24 -15.91 5.19
N CYS A 512 1.83 -15.43 6.27
CA CYS A 512 1.50 -15.69 7.65
C CYS A 512 0.92 -14.40 8.24
N ASN A 513 -0.13 -14.51 9.04
CA ASN A 513 -0.75 -13.35 9.67
C ASN A 513 -0.05 -12.98 10.98
N SER A 514 0.42 -11.74 11.10
CA SER A 514 1.05 -11.22 12.32
C SER A 514 0.24 -11.39 13.61
N ARG A 515 -1.09 -11.45 13.56
CA ARG A 515 -1.94 -11.70 14.76
C ARG A 515 -1.66 -13.04 15.43
N ASP A 516 -1.22 -14.04 14.66
CA ASP A 516 -0.94 -15.38 15.18
C ASP A 516 0.31 -15.37 16.08
N LEU A 517 1.15 -14.34 15.98
CA LEU A 517 2.28 -14.13 16.88
C LEU A 517 1.87 -14.04 18.35
N SER A 518 0.67 -13.53 18.64
CA SER A 518 0.13 -13.48 20.01
C SER A 518 0.13 -14.82 20.76
N ARG A 519 0.15 -15.94 20.01
CA ARG A 519 0.10 -17.30 20.54
C ARG A 519 1.49 -17.92 20.72
N ILE A 520 2.55 -17.22 20.32
CA ILE A 520 3.91 -17.71 20.28
C ILE A 520 4.62 -17.40 21.61
N PRO A 521 5.41 -18.31 22.18
CA PRO A 521 6.31 -18.00 23.30
C PRO A 521 7.29 -16.88 22.97
N ILE A 522 7.48 -15.91 23.88
CA ILE A 522 8.52 -14.87 23.74
C ILE A 522 9.93 -15.51 23.77
N ASP A 523 10.11 -16.51 24.64
CA ASP A 523 11.35 -17.28 24.76
C ASP A 523 11.43 -18.40 23.71
N ILE A 524 11.51 -18.00 22.44
CA ILE A 524 11.99 -18.89 21.39
C ILE A 524 13.43 -19.27 21.77
N SER A 525 13.67 -20.56 22.07
CA SER A 525 15.02 -21.02 22.36
C SER A 525 15.89 -20.91 21.11
N ASP A 526 16.80 -19.95 21.15
CA ASP A 526 17.70 -19.58 20.06
C ASP A 526 19.03 -20.32 20.18
N ASN A 527 19.01 -21.62 20.51
CA ASN A 527 20.20 -22.49 20.39
C ASN A 527 20.50 -22.78 18.91
N LEU A 528 20.59 -21.72 18.12
CA LEU A 528 20.92 -21.72 16.71
C LEU A 528 22.42 -21.59 16.57
N LYS A 529 23.01 -22.33 15.64
CA LYS A 529 24.43 -22.25 15.34
C LYS A 529 24.68 -20.99 14.53
N ASP A 530 25.40 -20.04 15.12
CA ASP A 530 25.96 -18.91 14.39
C ASP A 530 27.39 -19.25 13.95
N SER A 531 27.52 -19.62 12.69
CA SER A 531 28.81 -19.83 12.04
C SER A 531 28.89 -19.00 10.76
N HIS A 532 30.11 -18.78 10.30
CA HIS A 532 30.38 -18.05 9.06
C HIS A 532 30.90 -19.01 8.00
N PHE A 533 30.44 -18.82 6.76
CA PHE A 533 30.96 -19.55 5.63
C PHE A 533 32.44 -19.24 5.39
N ASP A 534 33.24 -20.28 5.19
CA ASP A 534 34.65 -20.15 4.81
C ASP A 534 34.75 -19.75 3.32
N GLU A 535 34.88 -18.44 3.09
CA GLU A 535 34.95 -17.87 1.74
C GLU A 535 36.09 -18.43 0.90
N THR A 536 37.17 -18.95 1.50
CA THR A 536 38.32 -19.50 0.75
C THR A 536 37.92 -20.69 -0.12
N ARG A 537 36.88 -21.45 0.27
CA ARG A 537 36.42 -22.66 -0.44
C ARG A 537 35.77 -22.39 -1.79
N ASN A 538 35.22 -21.20 -1.99
CA ASN A 538 34.51 -20.81 -3.22
C ASN A 538 35.16 -19.63 -3.97
N LYS A 539 36.37 -19.20 -3.58
CA LYS A 539 37.09 -18.08 -4.23
C LYS A 539 37.29 -18.27 -5.74
N GLU A 540 37.48 -19.51 -6.20
CA GLU A 540 37.67 -19.86 -7.62
C GLU A 540 36.36 -20.00 -8.42
N LYS A 541 35.19 -20.06 -7.74
CA LYS A 541 33.87 -20.29 -8.36
C LYS A 541 33.03 -19.00 -8.45
N LYS A 542 33.63 -17.89 -8.87
CA LYS A 542 32.88 -16.63 -9.08
C LYS A 542 32.03 -16.72 -10.34
N LEU A 543 30.71 -16.64 -10.18
CA LEU A 543 29.78 -16.51 -11.30
C LEU A 543 30.00 -15.14 -11.97
N ARG A 544 30.55 -15.13 -13.19
CA ARG A 544 30.69 -13.91 -14.00
C ARG A 544 29.44 -13.75 -14.84
N ILE A 545 28.71 -12.65 -14.65
CA ILE A 545 27.62 -12.24 -15.54
C ILE A 545 28.22 -11.33 -16.62
N GLU A 546 27.94 -11.64 -17.88
CA GLU A 546 28.36 -10.83 -19.02
C GLU A 546 27.65 -9.47 -19.02
N PRO A 547 28.37 -8.31 -19.03
CA PRO A 547 27.77 -6.98 -18.85
C PRO A 547 26.75 -6.56 -19.91
N HIS A 548 26.77 -7.17 -21.09
CA HIS A 548 25.98 -6.79 -22.27
C HIS A 548 24.68 -7.61 -22.43
N LEU A 549 24.48 -8.62 -21.59
CA LEU A 549 23.28 -9.44 -21.54
C LEU A 549 22.58 -9.14 -20.22
N ILE A 550 21.27 -8.95 -20.26
CA ILE A 550 20.32 -8.94 -19.12
C ILE A 550 19.84 -7.55 -18.66
N GLU A 551 18.52 -7.40 -18.67
CA GLU A 551 17.79 -6.33 -17.97
C GLU A 551 18.13 -6.37 -16.47
N TYR A 552 18.87 -5.37 -15.99
CA TYR A 552 19.35 -5.31 -14.61
C TYR A 552 18.32 -4.66 -13.68
N LEU A 553 18.33 -5.08 -12.41
CA LEU A 553 17.58 -4.43 -11.33
C LEU A 553 18.52 -3.52 -10.54
N PRO A 554 18.46 -2.18 -10.72
CA PRO A 554 19.35 -1.28 -10.02
C PRO A 554 19.14 -1.34 -8.50
N TYR A 555 20.24 -1.31 -7.76
CA TYR A 555 20.27 -1.17 -6.30
C TYR A 555 21.47 -0.31 -5.89
N GLY A 556 21.46 0.25 -4.68
CA GLY A 556 22.58 1.07 -4.23
C GLY A 556 22.83 2.25 -5.17
N ASP A 557 24.10 2.59 -5.36
CA ASP A 557 24.50 3.75 -6.17
C ASP A 557 24.18 3.63 -7.66
N SER A 558 23.91 2.41 -8.15
CA SER A 558 23.45 2.22 -9.53
C SER A 558 22.09 2.89 -9.81
N LEU A 559 21.33 3.25 -8.76
CA LEU A 559 20.10 4.04 -8.85
C LEU A 559 20.38 5.53 -9.10
N LYS A 560 21.53 6.07 -8.64
CA LYS A 560 21.81 7.52 -8.65
C LYS A 560 21.72 8.15 -10.05
N PRO A 561 22.32 7.58 -11.12
CA PRO A 561 22.26 8.19 -12.45
C PRO A 561 20.83 8.40 -12.96
N PHE A 562 19.95 7.44 -12.67
CA PHE A 562 18.54 7.50 -13.05
C PHE A 562 17.76 8.48 -12.16
N LEU A 563 17.84 8.31 -10.83
CA LEU A 563 17.08 9.11 -9.87
C LEU A 563 17.50 10.58 -9.84
N ASN A 564 18.76 10.88 -10.16
CA ASN A 564 19.26 12.25 -10.20
C ASN A 564 18.88 13.01 -11.48
N SER A 565 18.32 12.35 -12.49
CA SER A 565 17.90 13.01 -13.74
C SER A 565 16.92 14.16 -13.50
N ASP A 566 16.99 15.20 -14.34
CA ASP A 566 16.11 16.38 -14.27
C ASP A 566 14.64 16.03 -14.51
N ALA A 567 14.35 14.88 -15.11
CA ALA A 567 13.00 14.38 -15.33
C ALA A 567 12.30 13.94 -14.03
N ILE A 568 13.07 13.68 -12.97
CA ILE A 568 12.55 13.23 -11.68
C ILE A 568 12.65 14.38 -10.68
N LEU A 569 11.50 14.92 -10.28
CA LEU A 569 11.45 15.99 -9.28
C LEU A 569 11.57 15.41 -7.86
N PRO A 570 12.11 16.17 -6.88
CA PRO A 570 12.15 15.73 -5.49
C PRO A 570 10.78 15.34 -4.93
N ASP A 571 9.73 16.08 -5.33
CA ASP A 571 8.34 15.82 -4.91
C ASP A 571 7.82 14.46 -5.37
N ASP A 572 8.31 13.97 -6.51
CA ASP A 572 7.94 12.67 -7.06
C ASP A 572 8.53 11.54 -6.26
N LEU A 573 9.82 11.67 -5.93
CA LEU A 573 10.50 10.71 -5.08
C LEU A 573 9.89 10.71 -3.68
N ARG A 574 9.50 11.87 -3.16
CA ARG A 574 8.75 11.97 -1.89
C ARG A 574 7.40 11.27 -1.97
N LEU A 575 6.64 11.47 -3.04
CA LEU A 575 5.35 10.83 -3.23
C LEU A 575 5.49 9.31 -3.35
N PHE A 576 6.46 8.85 -4.15
CA PHE A 576 6.79 7.43 -4.30
C PHE A 576 7.14 6.79 -2.94
N LEU A 577 8.06 7.40 -2.18
CA LEU A 577 8.44 6.92 -0.86
C LEU A 577 7.27 6.96 0.12
N LYS A 578 6.44 8.01 0.08
CA LYS A 578 5.23 8.13 0.91
C LYS A 578 4.24 7.00 0.64
N ASN A 579 4.05 6.61 -0.62
CA ASN A 579 3.19 5.49 -1.02
C ASN A 579 3.74 4.13 -0.52
N LYS A 580 5.06 4.02 -0.35
CA LYS A 580 5.71 2.87 0.30
C LYS A 580 5.66 2.93 1.83
N GLY A 581 5.13 4.00 2.44
CA GLY A 581 5.10 4.19 3.88
C GLY A 581 6.34 4.86 4.46
N ILE A 582 7.16 5.53 3.64
CA ILE A 582 8.38 6.23 4.05
C ILE A 582 8.18 7.74 3.90
N ILE A 583 8.20 8.47 5.00
CA ILE A 583 7.98 9.92 5.05
C ILE A 583 9.24 10.61 5.60
N PHE A 584 9.61 11.73 4.99
CA PHE A 584 10.67 12.60 5.50
C PHE A 584 10.38 14.03 5.09
N LYS A 585 10.75 14.99 5.94
CA LYS A 585 10.38 16.39 5.77
C LYS A 585 11.18 17.10 4.67
N THR A 586 12.45 16.73 4.53
CA THR A 586 13.39 17.43 3.63
C THR A 586 12.93 17.41 2.17
N ALA A 587 13.10 18.54 1.47
CA ALA A 587 12.93 18.62 0.01
C ALA A 587 14.25 18.47 -0.76
N ALA A 588 15.38 18.33 -0.04
CA ALA A 588 16.70 18.22 -0.66
C ALA A 588 16.89 16.87 -1.36
N LYS A 589 16.90 16.89 -2.70
CA LYS A 589 17.02 15.68 -3.56
C LYS A 589 18.16 14.77 -3.12
N THR A 590 19.32 15.32 -2.76
CA THR A 590 20.51 14.58 -2.31
C THR A 590 20.22 13.66 -1.11
N LYS A 591 19.49 14.15 -0.09
CA LYS A 591 19.11 13.35 1.09
C LYS A 591 18.09 12.26 0.72
N ILE A 592 17.19 12.55 -0.23
CA ILE A 592 16.23 11.56 -0.74
C ILE A 592 16.97 10.43 -1.45
N LEU A 593 17.91 10.79 -2.33
CA LEU A 593 18.73 9.83 -3.05
C LEU A 593 19.53 8.94 -2.08
N GLN A 594 20.16 9.54 -1.07
CA GLN A 594 20.91 8.78 -0.07
C GLN A 594 20.04 7.76 0.69
N LEU A 595 18.80 8.12 1.00
CA LEU A 595 17.83 7.18 1.57
C LEU A 595 17.47 6.07 0.57
N MET A 596 17.11 6.43 -0.66
CA MET A 596 16.71 5.48 -1.69
C MET A 596 17.81 4.47 -2.03
N THR A 597 19.08 4.88 -2.06
CA THR A 597 20.20 3.97 -2.33
C THR A 597 20.41 2.93 -1.23
N SER A 598 19.91 3.20 -0.01
CA SER A 598 19.96 2.24 1.11
C SER A 598 18.75 1.29 1.17
N ILE A 599 17.79 1.44 0.26
CA ILE A 599 16.59 0.59 0.17
C ILE A 599 16.74 -0.36 -1.02
N LEU A 600 16.33 -1.62 -0.85
CA LEU A 600 16.16 -2.54 -1.98
C LEU A 600 14.76 -2.36 -2.58
N PHE A 601 14.70 -2.08 -3.88
CA PHE A 601 13.46 -1.89 -4.62
C PHE A 601 13.14 -3.13 -5.45
N SER A 602 11.86 -3.49 -5.50
CA SER A 602 11.38 -4.57 -6.36
C SER A 602 11.32 -4.16 -7.83
N PRO A 603 11.18 -5.11 -8.77
CA PRO A 603 10.91 -4.79 -10.16
C PRO A 603 9.71 -3.85 -10.34
N ILE A 604 8.59 -4.05 -9.62
CA ILE A 604 7.43 -3.15 -9.66
C ILE A 604 7.77 -1.76 -9.13
N ASP A 605 8.59 -1.66 -8.07
CA ASP A 605 9.02 -0.38 -7.54
C ASP A 605 9.78 0.42 -8.59
N ILE A 606 10.75 -0.21 -9.25
CA ILE A 606 11.54 0.45 -10.32
C ILE A 606 10.66 0.79 -11.51
N GLU A 607 9.76 -0.11 -11.93
CA GLU A 607 8.76 0.16 -12.97
C GLU A 607 7.91 1.40 -12.60
N SER A 608 7.47 1.52 -11.35
CA SER A 608 6.67 2.66 -10.88
C SER A 608 7.46 3.98 -10.91
N ILE A 609 8.75 3.97 -10.57
CA ILE A 609 9.59 5.18 -10.65
C ILE A 609 9.81 5.57 -12.12
N VAL A 610 10.00 4.60 -13.01
CA VAL A 610 10.11 4.81 -14.46
C VAL A 610 8.80 5.37 -15.02
N ASP A 611 7.65 4.88 -14.55
CA ASP A 611 6.34 5.40 -14.94
C ASP A 611 6.15 6.86 -14.53
N ILE A 612 6.67 7.30 -13.38
CA ILE A 612 6.64 8.72 -13.01
C ILE A 612 7.35 9.59 -14.06
N VAL A 613 8.48 9.12 -14.60
CA VAL A 613 9.21 9.80 -15.70
C VAL A 613 8.42 9.77 -17.01
N ASN A 614 7.75 8.66 -17.29
CA ASN A 614 7.07 8.44 -18.57
C ASN A 614 5.68 9.09 -18.66
N ILE A 615 4.97 9.20 -17.52
CA ILE A 615 3.61 9.75 -17.43
C ILE A 615 3.65 11.27 -17.22
N LYS A 616 4.73 11.81 -16.64
CA LYS A 616 4.88 13.25 -16.50
C LYS A 616 5.19 13.95 -17.83
N ASP A 617 4.16 14.60 -18.34
CA ASP A 617 4.26 15.97 -18.86
C ASP A 617 5.10 16.18 -20.13
N LYS A 618 4.73 15.48 -21.21
CA LYS A 618 4.77 16.17 -22.51
C LYS A 618 3.39 16.77 -22.79
N PRO A 619 3.22 18.10 -22.72
CA PRO A 619 1.95 18.75 -23.06
C PRO A 619 1.51 18.31 -24.45
N LEU A 620 0.25 17.85 -24.54
CA LEU A 620 -0.34 17.43 -25.79
C LEU A 620 -0.41 18.63 -26.72
N SER A 621 0.35 18.56 -27.80
CA SER A 621 0.23 19.51 -28.90
C SER A 621 -1.09 19.25 -29.61
N LEU A 622 -1.80 20.33 -29.93
CA LEU A 622 -3.14 20.25 -30.49
C LEU A 622 -3.13 20.73 -31.94
N SER A 623 -3.83 20.01 -32.80
CA SER A 623 -4.19 20.49 -34.13
C SER A 623 -5.61 20.07 -34.45
N SER A 624 -6.36 20.94 -35.13
CA SER A 624 -7.70 20.63 -35.60
C SER A 624 -7.72 20.34 -37.11
N LEU A 625 -8.82 19.78 -37.58
CA LEU A 625 -9.20 19.70 -38.99
C LEU A 625 -10.72 19.75 -39.05
N ARG A 626 -11.27 20.65 -39.85
CA ARG A 626 -12.71 20.93 -39.92
C ARG A 626 -13.26 20.56 -41.30
N PHE A 627 -14.46 20.01 -41.35
CA PHE A 627 -15.16 19.70 -42.61
C PHE A 627 -16.58 20.24 -42.59
N GLY A 628 -17.09 20.73 -43.72
CA GLY A 628 -18.50 21.09 -43.85
C GLY A 628 -19.41 19.87 -43.73
N LEU A 629 -20.56 20.01 -43.06
CA LEU A 629 -21.58 18.96 -43.04
C LEU A 629 -22.48 19.05 -44.27
N LEU A 630 -22.73 17.90 -44.90
CA LEU A 630 -23.67 17.80 -46.02
C LEU A 630 -25.13 17.70 -45.55
N ASP A 631 -25.34 17.16 -44.35
CA ASP A 631 -26.63 17.09 -43.67
C ASP A 631 -26.64 18.07 -42.48
N LYS A 632 -27.56 19.04 -42.53
CA LYS A 632 -27.65 20.14 -41.56
C LYS A 632 -28.20 19.71 -40.20
N ASP A 633 -28.85 18.55 -40.11
CA ASP A 633 -29.43 18.03 -38.88
C ASP A 633 -28.60 16.88 -38.26
N ALA A 634 -27.47 16.51 -38.90
CA ALA A 634 -26.65 15.40 -38.47
C ALA A 634 -26.03 15.61 -37.07
N LYS A 635 -26.21 14.65 -36.17
CA LYS A 635 -25.56 14.62 -34.86
C LYS A 635 -24.31 13.74 -34.88
N THR A 636 -23.41 13.94 -33.93
CA THR A 636 -22.16 13.15 -33.82
C THR A 636 -22.42 11.64 -33.79
N LYS A 637 -23.47 11.19 -33.09
CA LYS A 637 -23.87 9.78 -33.03
C LYS A 637 -24.36 9.19 -34.36
N ASP A 638 -24.90 10.02 -35.24
CA ASP A 638 -25.43 9.59 -36.54
C ASP A 638 -24.31 9.50 -37.59
N ILE A 639 -23.17 10.13 -37.29
CA ILE A 639 -21.98 10.18 -38.15
C ILE A 639 -21.05 9.00 -37.88
N PHE A 640 -20.76 8.71 -36.60
CA PHE A 640 -19.79 7.67 -36.20
C PHE A 640 -20.49 6.37 -35.78
N ILE A 641 -20.23 5.29 -36.51
CA ILE A 641 -20.69 3.93 -36.18
C ILE A 641 -19.53 3.04 -35.79
N ALA A 642 -19.80 1.92 -35.12
CA ALA A 642 -18.79 0.94 -34.76
C ALA A 642 -17.95 0.48 -35.97
N ASP A 643 -16.70 0.08 -35.70
CA ASP A 643 -15.75 -0.52 -36.66
C ASP A 643 -15.30 0.38 -37.82
N MET A 644 -15.48 1.70 -37.72
CA MET A 644 -14.93 2.64 -38.72
C MET A 644 -13.41 2.70 -38.76
N ILE A 645 -12.73 2.24 -37.70
CA ILE A 645 -11.27 2.28 -37.61
C ILE A 645 -10.76 1.10 -36.79
N THR A 646 -9.66 0.51 -37.26
CA THR A 646 -9.02 -0.66 -36.64
C THR A 646 -7.54 -0.42 -36.35
N ILE A 647 -6.95 -1.26 -35.51
CA ILE A 647 -5.52 -1.20 -35.20
C ILE A 647 -4.66 -1.41 -36.46
N SER A 648 -5.10 -2.28 -37.39
CA SER A 648 -4.41 -2.53 -38.67
C SER A 648 -4.22 -1.27 -39.52
N ASP A 649 -5.12 -0.29 -39.42
CA ASP A 649 -5.02 0.97 -40.16
C ASP A 649 -3.86 1.86 -39.66
N LEU A 650 -3.24 1.54 -38.52
CA LEU A 650 -2.27 2.39 -37.83
C LEU A 650 -0.81 1.93 -37.97
N HIS A 651 -0.56 0.66 -38.31
CA HIS A 651 0.75 0.03 -38.15
C HIS A 651 1.81 0.39 -39.22
N THR A 652 1.42 0.75 -40.44
CA THR A 652 2.35 0.94 -41.57
C THR A 652 3.46 1.96 -41.23
N ASP A 653 4.74 1.65 -41.40
CA ASP A 653 5.87 2.57 -41.14
C ASP A 653 5.91 3.24 -39.74
N LEU A 654 5.21 2.69 -38.75
CA LEU A 654 5.20 3.22 -37.38
C LEU A 654 6.45 2.73 -36.64
N LYS A 655 7.30 3.67 -36.20
CA LYS A 655 8.50 3.35 -35.40
C LYS A 655 8.19 3.33 -33.90
N ALA A 656 7.07 2.72 -33.54
CA ALA A 656 6.58 2.57 -32.18
C ALA A 656 5.59 1.39 -32.09
N ASP A 657 5.55 0.74 -30.93
CA ASP A 657 4.59 -0.31 -30.61
C ASP A 657 3.29 0.31 -30.10
N ILE A 658 2.15 -0.19 -30.57
CA ILE A 658 0.83 0.20 -30.05
C ILE A 658 0.51 -0.67 -28.84
N LEU A 659 0.38 -0.05 -27.67
CA LEU A 659 0.09 -0.74 -26.40
C LEU A 659 -1.41 -0.88 -26.17
N SER A 660 -2.17 0.18 -26.46
CA SER A 660 -3.63 0.18 -26.34
C SER A 660 -4.26 1.03 -27.44
N PHE A 661 -5.48 0.66 -27.83
CA PHE A 661 -6.31 1.33 -28.81
C PHE A 661 -7.75 1.30 -28.33
N GLU A 662 -8.28 2.47 -27.95
CA GLU A 662 -9.57 2.61 -27.27
C GLU A 662 -10.47 3.60 -28.03
N PRO A 663 -11.25 3.13 -29.02
CA PRO A 663 -12.30 3.91 -29.64
C PRO A 663 -13.54 3.93 -28.73
N LYS A 664 -14.07 5.13 -28.50
CA LYS A 664 -15.31 5.41 -27.78
C LYS A 664 -16.29 6.06 -28.75
N TYR A 665 -17.33 5.31 -29.06
CA TYR A 665 -18.39 5.77 -29.94
C TYR A 665 -19.48 6.47 -29.12
N PRO A 666 -20.01 7.60 -29.60
CA PRO A 666 -21.09 8.33 -28.94
C PRO A 666 -22.35 7.47 -28.80
N GLN A 667 -22.98 7.50 -27.61
CA GLN A 667 -24.23 6.78 -27.33
C GLN A 667 -25.42 7.75 -27.20
N GLY A 668 -25.17 8.96 -26.70
CA GLY A 668 -26.11 10.08 -26.60
C GLY A 668 -25.93 11.14 -27.71
N ASP A 669 -26.90 12.06 -27.79
CA ASP A 669 -26.92 13.14 -28.80
C ASP A 669 -25.79 14.17 -28.62
N ASP A 670 -25.34 14.36 -27.38
CA ASP A 670 -24.29 15.32 -27.00
C ASP A 670 -22.93 14.65 -26.80
N ASP A 671 -22.84 13.34 -27.03
CA ASP A 671 -21.59 12.60 -26.90
C ASP A 671 -20.64 12.92 -28.05
N ILE A 672 -19.34 12.91 -27.75
CA ILE A 672 -18.27 13.05 -28.72
C ILE A 672 -17.71 11.69 -29.11
N PHE A 673 -17.26 11.58 -30.36
CA PHE A 673 -16.42 10.45 -30.75
C PHE A 673 -14.99 10.67 -30.22
N CYS A 674 -14.37 9.63 -29.67
CA CYS A 674 -13.00 9.73 -29.14
C CYS A 674 -12.21 8.45 -29.37
N VAL A 675 -11.01 8.53 -29.92
CA VAL A 675 -10.05 7.43 -29.99
C VAL A 675 -8.81 7.79 -29.19
N THR A 676 -8.42 6.97 -28.23
CA THR A 676 -7.15 7.12 -27.50
C THR A 676 -6.23 5.95 -27.83
N VAL A 677 -4.98 6.25 -28.16
CA VAL A 677 -3.94 5.27 -28.52
C VAL A 677 -2.70 5.54 -27.69
N GLN A 678 -2.21 4.50 -27.01
CA GLN A 678 -0.96 4.54 -26.26
C GLN A 678 0.15 3.85 -27.04
N LEU A 679 1.32 4.48 -27.11
CA LEU A 679 2.46 4.06 -27.90
C LEU A 679 3.72 3.91 -27.04
N ALA A 680 4.55 2.91 -27.33
CA ALA A 680 5.89 2.74 -26.79
C ALA A 680 6.95 2.83 -27.90
N GLN A 681 8.00 3.62 -27.70
CA GLN A 681 9.13 3.72 -28.61
C GLN A 681 10.44 3.46 -27.88
N LYS A 682 11.22 2.47 -28.34
CA LYS A 682 12.59 2.22 -27.86
C LYS A 682 13.57 3.26 -28.44
N GLU A 683 14.25 3.97 -27.56
CA GLU A 683 15.36 4.88 -27.78
C GLU A 683 16.67 4.22 -27.30
N PRO A 684 17.45 3.60 -28.20
CA PRO A 684 18.65 2.84 -27.85
C PRO A 684 19.80 3.70 -27.30
N THR A 685 19.72 5.02 -27.43
CA THR A 685 20.69 5.99 -26.90
C THR A 685 20.47 6.36 -25.44
N LYS A 686 19.31 6.01 -24.86
CA LYS A 686 18.99 6.23 -23.45
C LYS A 686 19.41 5.02 -22.61
N GLN A 687 19.67 5.25 -21.32
CA GLN A 687 19.95 4.17 -20.37
C GLN A 687 18.82 3.13 -20.40
N ALA A 688 19.14 1.85 -20.24
CA ALA A 688 18.18 0.74 -20.39
C ALA A 688 16.89 0.90 -19.55
N LEU A 689 16.97 1.55 -18.38
CA LEU A 689 15.82 1.82 -17.49
C LEU A 689 14.82 2.85 -18.06
N VAL A 690 15.28 3.73 -18.96
CA VAL A 690 14.47 4.79 -19.62
C VAL A 690 14.58 4.69 -21.14
N SER A 691 15.00 3.54 -21.66
CA SER A 691 15.13 3.33 -23.09
C SER A 691 13.78 3.30 -23.78
N THR A 692 12.68 3.12 -23.07
CA THR A 692 11.35 3.13 -23.67
C THR A 692 10.65 4.43 -23.32
N SER A 693 10.33 5.22 -24.34
CA SER A 693 9.51 6.42 -24.21
C SER A 693 8.06 6.09 -24.53
N TYR A 694 7.14 6.61 -23.73
CA TYR A 694 5.71 6.43 -23.92
C TYR A 694 5.10 7.70 -24.52
N SER A 695 4.10 7.52 -25.37
CA SER A 695 3.40 8.65 -25.97
C SER A 695 1.93 8.34 -26.21
N THR A 696 1.11 9.40 -26.23
CA THR A 696 -0.34 9.31 -26.36
C THR A 696 -0.77 10.06 -27.60
N ALA A 697 -1.58 9.41 -28.43
CA ALA A 697 -2.34 10.02 -29.50
C ALA A 697 -3.83 9.95 -29.15
N LYS A 698 -4.52 11.08 -29.18
CA LYS A 698 -5.95 11.14 -28.93
C LYS A 698 -6.62 11.94 -30.03
N VAL A 699 -7.68 11.39 -30.61
CA VAL A 699 -8.50 12.06 -31.62
C VAL A 699 -9.91 12.17 -31.08
N THR A 700 -10.44 13.39 -31.01
CA THR A 700 -11.85 13.63 -30.69
C THR A 700 -12.55 14.26 -31.87
N ALA A 701 -13.79 13.85 -32.14
CA ALA A 701 -14.61 14.44 -33.19
C ALA A 701 -16.00 14.82 -32.66
N ALA A 702 -16.48 16.00 -33.03
CA ALA A 702 -17.78 16.52 -32.61
C ALA A 702 -18.38 17.43 -33.69
N VAL A 703 -19.71 17.42 -33.80
CA VAL A 703 -20.45 18.36 -34.65
C VAL A 703 -20.57 19.71 -33.95
N ASP A 704 -20.15 20.77 -34.63
CA ASP A 704 -20.49 22.14 -34.26
C ASP A 704 -21.70 22.62 -35.06
N ARG A 705 -22.84 22.78 -34.36
CA ARG A 705 -24.10 23.22 -34.96
C ARG A 705 -24.13 24.71 -35.30
N GLN A 706 -23.25 25.53 -34.71
CA GLN A 706 -23.20 26.97 -35.04
C GLN A 706 -22.53 27.20 -36.38
N THR A 707 -21.45 26.47 -36.65
CA THR A 707 -20.69 26.57 -37.89
C THR A 707 -21.14 25.55 -38.95
N MET A 708 -22.01 24.60 -38.59
CA MET A 708 -22.45 23.50 -39.44
C MET A 708 -21.28 22.64 -39.94
N THR A 709 -20.33 22.35 -39.05
CA THR A 709 -19.11 21.62 -39.37
C THR A 709 -18.86 20.42 -38.46
N LEU A 710 -18.06 19.47 -38.94
CA LEU A 710 -17.50 18.39 -38.16
C LEU A 710 -16.04 18.72 -37.81
N ASP A 711 -15.77 18.84 -36.51
CA ASP A 711 -14.45 19.20 -35.99
C ASP A 711 -13.70 17.96 -35.50
N PHE A 712 -12.59 17.63 -36.17
CA PHE A 712 -11.59 16.70 -35.65
C PHE A 712 -10.53 17.45 -34.86
N ILE A 713 -10.20 16.94 -33.68
CA ILE A 713 -9.14 17.44 -32.82
C ILE A 713 -8.14 16.31 -32.63
N LYS A 714 -6.89 16.58 -32.97
CA LYS A 714 -5.74 15.69 -32.75
C LYS A 714 -4.93 16.24 -31.58
N GLU A 715 -4.83 15.45 -30.52
CA GLU A 715 -3.96 15.69 -29.37
C GLU A 715 -2.81 14.67 -29.39
N HIS A 716 -1.56 15.13 -29.37
CA HIS A 716 -0.41 14.23 -29.40
C HIS A 716 0.82 14.78 -28.67
N ASN A 717 1.68 13.92 -28.14
CA ASN A 717 2.89 14.34 -27.40
C ASN A 717 4.22 13.80 -27.98
N SER A 718 4.18 13.12 -29.13
CA SER A 718 5.39 12.65 -29.85
C SER A 718 5.19 12.69 -31.36
N LYS A 719 6.29 12.52 -32.12
CA LYS A 719 6.24 12.40 -33.58
C LYS A 719 5.42 11.18 -34.02
N GLN A 720 5.59 10.04 -33.35
CA GLN A 720 4.85 8.82 -33.64
C GLN A 720 3.36 8.97 -33.29
N ALA A 721 3.06 9.57 -32.13
CA ALA A 721 1.69 9.89 -31.74
C ALA A 721 1.01 10.84 -32.73
N ARG A 722 1.73 11.83 -33.28
CA ARG A 722 1.22 12.70 -34.35
C ARG A 722 0.87 11.91 -35.60
N ILE A 723 1.76 11.01 -36.05
CA ILE A 723 1.52 10.16 -37.23
C ILE A 723 0.23 9.34 -37.02
N VAL A 724 0.07 8.73 -35.85
CA VAL A 724 -1.13 7.95 -35.51
C VAL A 724 -2.38 8.82 -35.50
N ALA A 725 -2.37 9.96 -34.81
CA ALA A 725 -3.52 10.87 -34.78
C ALA A 725 -3.92 11.37 -36.19
N THR A 726 -2.95 11.69 -37.04
CA THR A 726 -3.20 12.10 -38.43
C THR A 726 -3.82 10.96 -39.26
N ARG A 727 -3.35 9.71 -39.08
CA ARG A 727 -3.91 8.55 -39.77
C ARG A 727 -5.35 8.26 -39.38
N ILE A 728 -5.66 8.36 -38.08
CA ILE A 728 -7.02 8.21 -37.57
C ILE A 728 -7.95 9.20 -38.27
N VAL A 729 -7.61 10.49 -38.27
CA VAL A 729 -8.43 11.52 -38.92
C VAL A 729 -8.54 11.27 -40.43
N LYS A 730 -7.44 10.95 -41.11
CA LYS A 730 -7.45 10.66 -42.56
C LYS A 730 -8.42 9.52 -42.90
N LYS A 731 -8.28 8.37 -42.22
CA LYS A 731 -9.11 7.19 -42.46
C LYS A 731 -10.59 7.48 -42.19
N LEU A 732 -10.90 8.16 -41.09
CA LEU A 732 -12.26 8.55 -40.76
C LEU A 732 -12.83 9.53 -41.80
N SER A 733 -12.07 10.53 -42.23
CA SER A 733 -12.51 11.47 -43.25
C SER A 733 -12.80 10.79 -44.59
N GLU A 734 -11.94 9.86 -45.05
CA GLU A 734 -12.17 9.09 -46.28
C GLU A 734 -13.49 8.30 -46.23
N ILE A 735 -13.76 7.63 -45.10
CA ILE A 735 -15.00 6.88 -44.88
C ILE A 735 -16.21 7.81 -44.86
N LEU A 736 -16.12 8.96 -44.18
CA LEU A 736 -17.23 9.89 -44.06
C LEU A 736 -17.55 10.61 -45.37
N ILE A 737 -16.54 10.91 -46.19
CA ILE A 737 -16.71 11.46 -47.55
C ILE A 737 -17.39 10.40 -48.43
N GLN A 738 -16.93 9.15 -48.41
CA GLN A 738 -17.56 8.05 -49.17
C GLN A 738 -19.03 7.83 -48.77
N ARG A 739 -19.37 8.07 -47.50
CA ARG A 739 -20.73 7.98 -46.97
C ARG A 739 -21.57 9.23 -47.20
N GLY A 740 -21.03 10.27 -47.84
CA GLY A 740 -21.73 11.52 -48.09
C GLY A 740 -22.14 12.27 -46.81
N LYS A 741 -21.36 12.14 -45.73
CA LYS A 741 -21.64 12.82 -44.45
C LYS A 741 -20.95 14.17 -44.30
N ILE A 742 -19.76 14.30 -44.90
CA ILE A 742 -18.95 15.52 -44.84
C ILE A 742 -18.46 15.90 -46.24
N ASP A 743 -18.07 17.16 -46.39
CA ASP A 743 -17.52 17.70 -47.62
C ASP A 743 -16.15 17.10 -47.98
N SER A 744 -15.81 17.14 -49.27
CA SER A 744 -14.55 16.56 -49.77
C SER A 744 -13.32 17.44 -49.51
N ILE A 745 -13.53 18.72 -49.18
CA ILE A 745 -12.49 19.71 -48.92
C ILE A 745 -12.49 20.07 -47.43
N ALA A 746 -11.34 19.96 -46.78
CA ALA A 746 -11.17 20.39 -45.40
C ALA A 746 -11.03 21.92 -45.31
N ILE A 747 -11.62 22.50 -44.28
CA ILE A 747 -11.47 23.92 -43.91
C ILE A 747 -10.19 24.03 -43.08
N GLU A 748 -9.14 24.61 -43.67
CA GLU A 748 -7.83 24.81 -43.06
C GLU A 748 -7.46 26.29 -43.06
N THR A 749 -6.84 26.77 -41.98
CA THR A 749 -6.25 28.11 -41.90
C THR A 749 -4.74 28.02 -42.08
N LYS A 750 -4.21 28.69 -43.10
CA LYS A 750 -2.81 28.66 -43.52
C LYS A 750 -2.14 30.01 -43.35
N PHE A 751 -0.82 29.99 -43.27
CA PHE A 751 0.02 31.18 -43.24
C PHE A 751 -0.20 32.07 -44.47
N SER A 752 -0.36 31.43 -45.65
CA SER A 752 -0.64 32.08 -46.92
C SER A 752 -2.02 32.76 -47.01
N ASP A 753 -2.95 32.43 -46.12
CA ASP A 753 -4.30 33.00 -46.14
C ASP A 753 -4.33 34.45 -45.66
N PHE A 754 -3.25 34.92 -45.03
CA PHE A 754 -3.11 36.27 -44.49
C PHE A 754 -2.03 37.04 -45.22
N LYS A 755 -2.28 38.32 -45.49
CA LYS A 755 -1.21 39.27 -45.84
C LYS A 755 -0.32 39.55 -44.62
N ASN A 756 0.91 40.02 -44.81
CA ASN A 756 1.88 40.24 -43.72
C ASN A 756 1.33 41.04 -42.54
N LYS A 757 0.84 42.25 -42.79
CA LYS A 757 0.20 43.10 -41.78
C LYS A 757 -1.02 42.45 -41.12
N GLU A 758 -1.85 41.81 -41.93
CA GLU A 758 -3.04 41.09 -41.46
C GLU A 758 -2.66 39.93 -40.52
N ARG A 759 -1.58 39.20 -40.83
CA ARG A 759 -1.04 38.08 -40.04
C ARG A 759 -0.52 38.54 -38.68
N VAL A 760 0.24 39.65 -38.66
CA VAL A 760 0.72 40.27 -37.42
C VAL A 760 -0.48 40.65 -36.54
N ASN A 761 -1.45 41.38 -37.12
CA ASN A 761 -2.62 41.83 -36.39
C ASN A 761 -3.50 40.66 -35.91
N PHE A 762 -3.63 39.61 -36.72
CA PHE A 762 -4.35 38.39 -36.35
C PHE A 762 -3.72 37.70 -35.14
N LEU A 763 -2.40 37.50 -35.12
CA LEU A 763 -1.71 36.95 -33.95
C LEU A 763 -1.88 37.87 -32.73
N LEU A 764 -1.66 39.19 -32.89
CA LEU A 764 -1.80 40.14 -31.79
C LEU A 764 -3.25 40.24 -31.26
N SER A 765 -4.26 39.93 -32.07
CA SER A 765 -5.66 39.96 -31.65
C SER A 765 -5.98 39.03 -30.48
N PHE A 766 -5.17 37.99 -30.25
CA PHE A 766 -5.30 37.09 -29.10
C PHE A 766 -4.94 37.73 -27.76
N THR A 767 -4.41 38.95 -27.75
CA THR A 767 -4.24 39.77 -26.54
C THR A 767 -5.55 40.45 -26.12
N ASN A 768 -6.53 40.55 -27.03
CA ASN A 768 -7.86 41.04 -26.70
C ASN A 768 -8.75 39.89 -26.20
N ILE A 769 -8.92 39.83 -24.88
CA ILE A 769 -9.75 38.82 -24.18
C ILE A 769 -11.09 39.36 -23.70
N GLY A 770 -11.54 40.52 -24.19
CA GLY A 770 -12.75 41.19 -23.69
C GLY A 770 -14.04 40.36 -23.80
N SER A 771 -14.08 39.38 -24.72
CA SER A 771 -15.21 38.45 -24.87
C SER A 771 -15.14 37.25 -23.93
N SER A 772 -14.03 37.02 -23.24
CA SER A 772 -13.84 35.85 -22.38
C SER A 772 -14.31 36.10 -20.95
N ILE A 773 -15.14 35.18 -20.44
CA ILE A 773 -15.52 35.17 -19.02
C ILE A 773 -14.54 34.38 -18.15
N ILE A 774 -13.64 33.60 -18.75
CA ILE A 774 -12.68 32.72 -18.07
C ILE A 774 -11.32 33.42 -17.93
N PHE A 775 -10.77 33.95 -19.02
CA PHE A 775 -9.51 34.68 -19.01
C PHE A 775 -9.74 36.08 -18.41
N LYS A 776 -8.85 36.50 -17.50
CA LYS A 776 -8.96 37.75 -16.74
C LYS A 776 -7.86 38.73 -17.08
N GLU A 777 -6.65 38.23 -17.25
CA GLU A 777 -5.50 39.01 -17.70
C GLU A 777 -4.75 38.21 -18.75
N CYS A 778 -4.02 38.89 -19.62
CA CYS A 778 -3.12 38.26 -20.57
C CYS A 778 -1.80 39.01 -20.63
N ASP A 779 -0.71 38.29 -20.89
CA ASP A 779 0.61 38.84 -21.05
C ASP A 779 1.33 38.12 -22.20
N ALA A 780 1.61 38.85 -23.28
CA ALA A 780 2.38 38.31 -24.40
C ALA A 780 3.84 38.13 -23.95
N LYS A 781 4.41 36.95 -24.20
CA LYS A 781 5.75 36.56 -23.74
C LYS A 781 6.76 36.46 -24.86
N LEU A 782 6.34 36.05 -26.06
CA LEU A 782 7.26 35.85 -27.18
C LEU A 782 6.56 36.12 -28.50
N PHE A 783 7.24 36.80 -29.41
CA PHE A 783 6.81 36.94 -30.81
C PHE A 783 7.95 36.55 -31.75
N LYS A 784 7.65 35.73 -32.76
CA LYS A 784 8.63 35.22 -33.72
C LYS A 784 8.26 35.62 -35.14
N TYR A 785 9.24 36.12 -35.88
CA TYR A 785 9.04 36.59 -37.25
C TYR A 785 10.33 36.57 -38.07
N MET A 786 10.22 36.86 -39.36
CA MET A 786 11.35 37.15 -40.26
C MET A 786 10.96 38.32 -41.17
N TYR A 787 11.92 39.06 -41.71
CA TYR A 787 11.62 40.07 -42.73
C TYR A 787 11.30 39.40 -44.07
N ASP A 788 10.30 39.94 -44.76
CA ASP A 788 9.92 39.50 -46.10
C ASP A 788 10.94 40.00 -47.12
N GLU A 789 11.83 39.11 -47.56
CA GLU A 789 12.88 39.46 -48.51
C GLU A 789 12.38 39.77 -49.93
N SER A 790 11.10 39.52 -50.21
CA SER A 790 10.48 39.92 -51.48
C SER A 790 10.13 41.41 -51.53
N LEU A 791 10.20 42.11 -50.38
CA LEU A 791 9.89 43.54 -50.24
C LEU A 791 11.16 44.36 -49.99
N GLU A 792 11.11 45.67 -50.31
CA GLU A 792 12.21 46.59 -49.99
C GLU A 792 12.29 46.83 -48.48
N LEU A 793 13.43 46.47 -47.87
CA LEU A 793 13.66 46.62 -46.44
C LEU A 793 14.31 47.97 -46.11
N PRO A 794 13.82 48.71 -45.09
CA PRO A 794 14.47 49.91 -44.58
C PRO A 794 15.92 49.64 -44.17
N VAL A 795 16.77 50.66 -44.26
CA VAL A 795 18.21 50.56 -43.93
C VAL A 795 18.42 50.03 -42.51
N GLU A 796 17.55 50.40 -41.56
CA GLU A 796 17.63 49.97 -40.16
C GLU A 796 17.35 48.46 -39.95
N CYS A 797 16.75 47.79 -40.94
CA CYS A 797 16.35 46.37 -40.86
C CYS A 797 17.24 45.44 -41.70
N GLN A 798 18.20 45.99 -42.47
CA GLN A 798 19.02 45.20 -43.39
C GLN A 798 19.96 44.20 -42.70
N ASP A 799 20.42 44.50 -41.50
CA ASP A 799 21.30 43.65 -40.68
C ASP A 799 20.62 42.35 -40.18
N LYS A 800 19.28 42.35 -40.15
CA LYS A 800 18.40 41.24 -39.76
C LYS A 800 17.87 40.43 -40.96
N LYS A 801 18.27 40.75 -42.19
CA LYS A 801 17.86 40.02 -43.40
C LYS A 801 18.20 38.52 -43.32
N GLY A 802 17.26 37.65 -43.69
CA GLY A 802 17.41 36.19 -43.69
C GLY A 802 17.53 35.52 -42.32
N LYS A 803 17.28 36.26 -41.22
CA LYS A 803 17.36 35.73 -39.86
C LYS A 803 15.98 35.60 -39.23
N GLU A 804 15.73 34.47 -38.59
CA GLU A 804 14.58 34.31 -37.67
C GLU A 804 14.78 35.23 -36.46
N CYS A 805 13.92 36.23 -36.32
CA CYS A 805 13.89 37.15 -35.21
C CYS A 805 12.93 36.61 -34.14
N THR A 806 13.42 36.45 -32.91
CA THR A 806 12.61 36.06 -31.76
C THR A 806 12.71 37.13 -30.69
N MET A 807 11.58 37.69 -30.30
CA MET A 807 11.49 38.79 -29.37
C MET A 807 10.82 38.34 -28.08
N GLN A 808 11.52 38.49 -26.96
CA GLN A 808 10.97 38.26 -25.62
C GLN A 808 10.22 39.52 -25.19
N LEU A 809 8.95 39.36 -24.85
CA LEU A 809 8.06 40.43 -24.43
C LEU A 809 7.95 40.39 -22.89
N GLN A 810 8.16 41.52 -22.22
CA GLN A 810 8.05 41.62 -20.77
C GLN A 810 6.91 42.57 -20.36
N GLY A 811 5.78 41.99 -19.95
CA GLY A 811 4.63 42.70 -19.38
C GLY A 811 3.68 43.32 -20.40
N ASN A 812 2.66 44.01 -19.90
CA ASN A 812 1.54 44.63 -20.64
C ASN A 812 1.94 45.73 -21.67
N LYS A 813 3.22 45.86 -22.04
CA LYS A 813 3.75 46.94 -22.88
C LYS A 813 4.18 46.44 -24.27
N LEU A 814 3.23 45.88 -25.02
CA LEU A 814 3.36 45.75 -26.48
C LEU A 814 3.62 47.12 -27.15
N ASP A 815 3.27 48.20 -26.45
CA ASP A 815 3.41 49.59 -26.88
C ASP A 815 4.84 50.11 -27.02
N THR A 816 5.85 49.32 -26.62
CA THR A 816 7.26 49.74 -26.66
C THR A 816 8.04 49.22 -27.87
N ILE A 817 7.35 48.52 -28.79
CA ILE A 817 8.02 47.80 -29.88
C ILE A 817 7.56 48.29 -31.25
N ASN A 818 8.46 48.99 -31.93
CA ASN A 818 8.20 49.65 -33.21
C ASN A 818 7.70 48.66 -34.28
N GLU A 819 8.32 47.47 -34.40
CA GLU A 819 7.94 46.45 -35.39
C GLU A 819 6.50 45.92 -35.23
N LEU A 820 5.91 46.05 -34.04
CA LEU A 820 4.55 45.59 -33.72
C LEU A 820 3.54 46.76 -33.67
N GLN A 821 4.00 48.01 -33.76
CA GLN A 821 3.16 49.19 -33.76
C GLN A 821 3.02 49.79 -35.17
N GLU A 822 4.14 49.99 -35.86
CA GLU A 822 4.18 50.68 -37.14
C GLU A 822 3.64 49.81 -38.28
N ASP A 823 2.59 50.29 -38.95
CA ASP A 823 1.95 49.56 -40.04
C ASP A 823 2.90 49.28 -41.21
N THR A 824 3.83 50.18 -41.49
CA THR A 824 4.89 50.02 -42.49
C THR A 824 5.82 48.86 -42.17
N LEU A 825 6.21 48.72 -40.90
CA LEU A 825 7.06 47.61 -40.45
C LEU A 825 6.29 46.27 -40.42
N LYS A 826 5.01 46.29 -40.06
CA LYS A 826 4.16 45.09 -40.10
C LYS A 826 4.01 44.53 -41.52
N GLU A 827 4.00 45.38 -42.54
CA GLU A 827 3.85 44.96 -43.94
C GLU A 827 5.07 44.19 -44.46
N ILE A 828 6.26 44.45 -43.91
CA ILE A 828 7.51 43.80 -44.30
C ILE A 828 7.89 42.61 -43.40
N ILE A 829 6.98 42.14 -42.54
CA ILE A 829 7.25 41.07 -41.58
C ILE A 829 6.39 39.83 -41.84
N LEU A 830 7.08 38.69 -41.93
CA LEU A 830 6.54 37.33 -41.94
C LEU A 830 6.39 36.81 -40.50
N ALA A 831 5.26 37.11 -39.86
CA ALA A 831 4.98 36.67 -38.49
C ALA A 831 4.60 35.18 -38.39
N GLU A 832 5.30 34.41 -37.54
CA GLU A 832 5.14 32.96 -37.45
C GLU A 832 4.50 32.48 -36.15
N GLU A 833 4.89 33.05 -35.01
CA GLU A 833 4.52 32.55 -33.68
C GLU A 833 4.30 33.68 -32.68
N LEU A 834 3.31 33.48 -31.80
CA LEU A 834 3.05 34.30 -30.63
C LEU A 834 2.79 33.40 -29.41
N LYS A 835 3.49 33.68 -28.31
CA LYS A 835 3.28 33.02 -27.02
C LYS A 835 2.65 33.99 -26.03
N ILE A 836 1.54 33.60 -25.41
CA ILE A 836 0.77 34.41 -24.47
C ILE A 836 0.52 33.62 -23.19
N GLU A 837 0.59 34.29 -22.04
CA GLU A 837 0.17 33.77 -20.74
C GLU A 837 -1.16 34.41 -20.34
N TYR A 838 -2.21 33.61 -20.17
CA TYR A 838 -3.49 34.08 -19.65
C TYR A 838 -3.60 33.76 -18.17
N GLN A 839 -4.02 34.72 -17.35
CA GLN A 839 -4.55 34.41 -16.03
C GLN A 839 -6.02 34.03 -16.19
N TYR A 840 -6.43 32.90 -15.60
CA TYR A 840 -7.80 32.42 -15.68
C TYR A 840 -8.44 32.27 -14.30
N ASN A 841 -9.77 32.31 -14.27
CA ASN A 841 -10.57 31.91 -13.12
C ASN A 841 -11.76 31.07 -13.59
N ILE A 842 -11.78 29.80 -13.19
CA ILE A 842 -12.87 28.87 -13.46
C ILE A 842 -13.45 28.44 -12.13
N ARG A 843 -14.70 28.84 -11.84
CA ARG A 843 -15.44 28.44 -10.64
C ARG A 843 -14.65 28.66 -9.34
N GLY A 844 -13.89 29.76 -9.25
CA GLY A 844 -13.08 30.12 -8.08
C GLY A 844 -11.70 29.46 -8.02
N ILE A 845 -11.32 28.66 -9.02
CA ILE A 845 -9.97 28.12 -9.19
C ILE A 845 -9.19 29.05 -10.12
N SER A 846 -8.12 29.64 -9.60
CA SER A 846 -7.26 30.55 -10.37
C SER A 846 -5.99 29.85 -10.85
N GLY A 847 -5.45 30.31 -11.97
CA GLY A 847 -4.20 29.78 -12.51
C GLY A 847 -3.70 30.57 -13.72
N ARG A 848 -2.69 30.01 -14.38
CA ARG A 848 -2.08 30.53 -15.60
C ARG A 848 -2.24 29.50 -16.72
N TYR A 849 -2.58 29.98 -17.91
CA TYR A 849 -2.69 29.17 -19.11
C TYR A 849 -1.78 29.77 -20.17
N ILE A 850 -0.68 29.08 -20.47
CA ILE A 850 0.33 29.55 -21.41
C ILE A 850 0.02 28.93 -22.78
N VAL A 851 -0.26 29.76 -23.77
CA VAL A 851 -0.59 29.34 -25.12
C VAL A 851 0.49 29.80 -26.09
N GLU A 852 0.99 28.85 -26.89
CA GLU A 852 1.87 29.10 -28.03
C GLU A 852 1.05 28.91 -29.31
N ILE A 853 0.89 29.97 -30.08
CA ILE A 853 0.15 30.02 -31.34
C ILE A 853 1.16 30.12 -32.47
N ASN A 854 1.11 29.27 -33.49
CA ASN A 854 2.03 29.37 -34.61
C ASN A 854 1.51 28.77 -35.92
N PHE A 855 2.20 29.08 -37.01
CA PHE A 855 1.94 28.54 -38.35
C PHE A 855 2.88 27.38 -38.74
N SER A 856 3.07 26.40 -37.86
CA SER A 856 3.77 25.15 -38.18
C SER A 856 5.18 25.30 -38.76
N ASN A 857 5.97 26.24 -38.23
CA ASN A 857 7.30 26.57 -38.72
C ASN A 857 7.29 27.03 -40.20
N ALA A 858 6.28 27.80 -40.62
CA ALA A 858 6.12 28.29 -41.98
C ALA A 858 7.40 28.93 -42.55
N LEU A 859 8.18 29.65 -41.74
CA LEU A 859 9.41 30.32 -42.17
C LEU A 859 10.51 29.35 -42.62
N LYS A 860 10.44 28.08 -42.19
CA LYS A 860 11.40 27.03 -42.57
C LYS A 860 11.00 26.28 -43.83
N ASN A 861 9.77 26.44 -44.29
CA ASN A 861 9.25 25.73 -45.46
C ASN A 861 9.70 26.43 -46.75
N LYS A 862 10.15 25.65 -47.74
CA LYS A 862 10.66 26.12 -49.03
C LYS A 862 9.82 25.51 -50.18
N PRO A 863 9.66 26.19 -51.34
CA PRO A 863 10.31 27.45 -51.74
C PRO A 863 9.67 28.73 -51.17
N THR A 864 8.40 28.67 -50.75
CA THR A 864 7.67 29.80 -50.15
C THR A 864 7.26 29.49 -48.71
N PRO A 865 7.32 30.45 -47.78
CA PRO A 865 6.84 30.26 -46.43
C PRO A 865 5.34 29.97 -46.40
N ASP A 866 4.96 28.80 -45.91
CA ASP A 866 3.56 28.45 -45.67
C ASP A 866 3.45 27.39 -44.56
N GLY A 867 2.32 27.32 -43.87
CA GLY A 867 2.09 26.35 -42.81
C GLY A 867 0.73 26.48 -42.15
N LEU A 868 0.25 25.38 -41.56
CA LEU A 868 -1.05 25.34 -40.89
C LEU A 868 -1.01 26.06 -39.54
N PHE A 869 -2.05 26.85 -39.28
CA PHE A 869 -2.30 27.45 -37.98
C PHE A 869 -2.53 26.36 -36.92
N LYS A 870 -1.83 26.46 -35.79
CA LYS A 870 -1.98 25.57 -34.65
C LYS A 870 -1.70 26.30 -33.34
N PHE A 871 -2.13 25.71 -32.24
CA PHE A 871 -1.79 26.20 -30.91
C PHE A 871 -1.44 25.07 -29.95
N LYS A 872 -0.71 25.41 -28.90
CA LYS A 872 -0.34 24.51 -27.80
C LYS A 872 -0.55 25.23 -26.48
N GLY A 873 -1.41 24.69 -25.63
CA GLY A 873 -1.69 25.21 -24.30
C GLY A 873 -1.00 24.42 -23.20
N VAL A 874 -0.58 25.12 -22.13
CA VAL A 874 -0.06 24.53 -20.89
C VAL A 874 -0.78 25.17 -19.72
N THR A 875 -1.47 24.33 -18.93
CA THR A 875 -2.24 24.76 -17.76
C THR A 875 -1.40 24.66 -16.50
N ASP A 876 -1.34 25.74 -15.73
CA ASP A 876 -0.74 25.81 -14.40
C ASP A 876 -1.76 26.33 -13.38
N ILE A 877 -1.99 25.57 -12.30
CA ILE A 877 -2.96 25.92 -11.26
C ILE A 877 -2.25 26.63 -10.12
N ALA A 878 -2.82 27.73 -9.63
CA ALA A 878 -2.28 28.46 -8.49
C ALA A 878 -2.14 27.54 -7.27
N ARG A 879 -0.99 27.62 -6.58
CA ARG A 879 -0.64 26.72 -5.46
C ARG A 879 -1.75 26.63 -4.39
N LYS A 880 -2.43 27.75 -4.11
CA LYS A 880 -3.54 27.85 -3.15
C LYS A 880 -4.79 27.05 -3.53
N ASP A 881 -4.99 26.80 -4.83
CA ASP A 881 -6.20 26.17 -5.37
C ASP A 881 -5.97 24.73 -5.83
N LYS A 882 -4.72 24.23 -5.83
CA LYS A 882 -4.39 22.84 -6.23
C LYS A 882 -5.21 21.78 -5.47
N LEU A 883 -5.47 22.00 -4.18
CA LEU A 883 -6.27 21.10 -3.34
C LEU A 883 -7.76 21.10 -3.70
N LYS A 884 -8.25 22.13 -4.40
CA LYS A 884 -9.64 22.24 -4.86
C LYS A 884 -9.88 21.54 -6.20
N VAL A 885 -8.81 21.07 -6.86
CA VAL A 885 -8.88 20.50 -8.20
C VAL A 885 -8.91 18.98 -8.12
N THR A 886 -10.08 18.41 -8.39
CA THR A 886 -10.27 16.95 -8.48
C THR A 886 -9.75 16.38 -9.80
N SER A 887 -9.63 17.19 -10.86
CA SER A 887 -9.07 16.79 -12.16
C SER A 887 -8.52 17.99 -12.92
N ILE A 888 -7.20 18.01 -13.11
CA ILE A 888 -6.50 19.03 -13.94
C ILE A 888 -6.96 18.92 -15.40
N GLN A 889 -7.20 17.70 -15.88
CA GLN A 889 -7.63 17.44 -17.26
C GLN A 889 -8.97 18.10 -17.60
N LYS A 890 -9.90 18.21 -16.63
CA LYS A 890 -11.17 18.93 -16.83
C LYS A 890 -10.94 20.43 -17.01
N ILE A 891 -10.09 21.02 -16.17
CA ILE A 891 -9.74 22.44 -16.26
C ILE A 891 -9.01 22.73 -17.58
N ASP A 892 -8.04 21.90 -17.95
CA ASP A 892 -7.31 22.01 -19.22
C ASP A 892 -8.26 21.92 -20.42
N SER A 893 -9.25 21.02 -20.37
CA SER A 893 -10.27 20.89 -21.42
C SER A 893 -11.16 22.14 -21.53
N GLU A 894 -11.61 22.70 -20.39
CA GLU A 894 -12.40 23.94 -20.37
C GLU A 894 -11.60 25.13 -20.93
N LEU A 895 -10.31 25.27 -20.56
CA LEU A 895 -9.42 26.32 -21.07
C LEU A 895 -9.16 26.19 -22.57
N LYS A 896 -8.93 24.95 -23.05
CA LYS A 896 -8.78 24.67 -24.49
C LYS A 896 -10.03 25.02 -25.27
N ASN A 897 -11.22 24.68 -24.76
CA ASN A 897 -12.49 24.99 -25.41
C ASN A 897 -12.74 26.50 -25.48
N GLU A 898 -12.47 27.23 -24.40
CA GLU A 898 -12.57 28.69 -24.41
C GLU A 898 -11.57 29.33 -25.38
N PHE A 899 -10.34 28.83 -25.43
CA PHE A 899 -9.35 29.34 -26.38
C PHE A 899 -9.75 29.07 -27.83
N ARG A 900 -10.40 27.94 -28.13
CA ARG A 900 -10.98 27.69 -29.47
C ARG A 900 -12.10 28.66 -29.81
N ARG A 901 -12.98 28.96 -28.85
CA ARG A 901 -14.02 29.98 -29.04
C ARG A 901 -13.40 31.31 -29.45
N LEU A 902 -12.27 31.70 -28.82
CA LEU A 902 -11.51 32.88 -29.21
C LEU A 902 -10.92 32.75 -30.62
N ILE A 903 -10.34 31.61 -30.99
CA ILE A 903 -9.84 31.37 -32.36
C ILE A 903 -10.97 31.58 -33.38
N ASP A 904 -12.14 30.96 -33.18
CA ASP A 904 -13.27 31.08 -34.11
C ASP A 904 -13.79 32.52 -34.20
N GLU A 905 -13.83 33.23 -33.07
CA GLU A 905 -14.16 34.66 -33.03
C GLU A 905 -13.18 35.48 -33.88
N LYS A 906 -11.87 35.27 -33.71
CA LYS A 906 -10.84 36.01 -34.46
C LYS A 906 -10.82 35.62 -35.93
N LEU A 907 -10.99 34.36 -36.29
CA LEU A 907 -11.08 33.95 -37.69
C LEU A 907 -12.29 34.59 -38.40
N LYS A 908 -13.43 34.75 -37.72
CA LYS A 908 -14.59 35.48 -38.25
C LYS A 908 -14.32 36.98 -38.41
N GLU A 909 -13.70 37.63 -37.42
CA GLU A 909 -13.30 39.05 -37.49
C GLU A 909 -12.42 39.33 -38.72
N TYR A 910 -11.52 38.38 -39.06
CA TYR A 910 -10.62 38.46 -40.20
C TYR A 910 -11.15 37.79 -41.48
N LYS A 911 -12.43 37.38 -41.50
CA LYS A 911 -13.11 36.78 -42.67
C LYS A 911 -12.38 35.54 -43.24
N LYS A 912 -11.89 34.67 -42.35
CA LYS A 912 -11.21 33.41 -42.72
C LYS A 912 -12.07 32.16 -42.53
N ILE A 913 -13.21 32.28 -41.85
CA ILE A 913 -14.27 31.26 -41.73
C ILE A 913 -15.65 31.91 -41.74
#